data_AF-A0A8H7V224-F1
#
_entry.id   AF-A0A8H7V224-F1
#
_cell.length_a   1.000
_cell.length_b   1.000
_cell.length_c   1.000
_cell.angle_alpha   90.00
_cell.angle_beta   90.00
_cell.angle_gamma   90.00
#
_symmetry.space_group_name_H-M   'P 1'
#
loop_
_entity.id
_entity.type
_entity.pdbx_description
1 polymer ?
#
loop_
_entity_poly.entity_id
_entity_poly.type
_entity_poly.pdbx_seq_one_letter_code
_entity_poly.pdbx_strand_id
1 'polypeptide(L)'
;MTENTDRTRAIRAEKQVERLERELEMIKSRFKKPTTNGGSSPSPMDKTNFQLSEQVKDLKYQLKHQLSEHSKLQENSASRITEYEEKLKRMREIFGQASKNIDGYRASIASKDVEIERLKGELEESSVSEQSYKSKYEAQQLTIETLNTEITSQKTFYGTEIKRLEAKTRQLSNQLEQTKNNYDQYKKRAHVLLEKNKEKSDSGRVNELEELVQQLQSQKTKYELEQAEKSEHQLLLEHDIRKAIDRIHELETIQNNMAKERDNKDKTIRELSQTYATDKESLEKKLQSTTLAHNQVTQQLNELKSQYNNQAEIISTTKEETDDDMTQRYIDMKMRVHELEESNDSLYQQLLLKDNEIEKLIVSTPTSPPAEDLNNIPIVKDDEMDNKRYIGNDVYASMSSLLSPLVSRQIPDERIGLEKQVQRLSEMLHESQDKVNALKSQEKILKDELRKIDAFEKRQDVNVEYLKNVLVKFLMSGNKQAMVPILAKLLCLDTAETNTLMENNGFVMDVYMGETTVDSNIIIWPQKETTAYDNDNQLWRSEDGFLINKKSNLVMDIRGGDLQSDKAIVQYDRKMTMAHNQRFGYRDGYIYCLADPRLVLDIRGGGSKEGTKIILYKRKDADNDNQQWELIPVPGQNQQHGQPDQQSQHSHGNVPYYPQPDHQQQQQHHQHQQHGNVPYYPPPAGMGGYGPPDDQNPTYGRRD
;
A
#
# COMPACT_ATOMS: atom_id res chain seq x y z
N MET A 1 -4.00 -27.87 65.24
CA MET A 1 -4.31 -28.87 66.30
C MET A 1 -4.56 -28.24 67.68
N THR A 2 -4.44 -26.93 67.87
CA THR A 2 -4.62 -26.23 69.16
C THR A 2 -6.04 -25.69 69.42
N GLU A 3 -6.86 -25.44 68.38
CA GLU A 3 -8.25 -24.95 68.57
C GLU A 3 -9.19 -26.00 69.19
N ASN A 4 -8.94 -27.30 68.95
CA ASN A 4 -9.82 -28.35 69.43
C ASN A 4 -9.68 -28.61 70.95
N THR A 5 -8.50 -28.29 71.50
CA THR A 5 -8.24 -28.41 72.94
C THR A 5 -8.89 -27.31 73.77
N ASP A 6 -9.04 -26.09 73.23
CA ASP A 6 -9.61 -24.96 73.97
C ASP A 6 -11.14 -25.02 73.98
N ARG A 7 -11.78 -25.45 72.89
CA ARG A 7 -13.23 -25.70 72.85
C ARG A 7 -13.65 -26.80 73.83
N THR A 8 -12.83 -27.84 73.95
CA THR A 8 -13.08 -28.94 74.91
C THR A 8 -12.88 -28.49 76.35
N ARG A 9 -11.94 -27.56 76.60
CA ARG A 9 -11.69 -26.99 77.94
C ARG A 9 -12.81 -26.03 78.36
N ALA A 10 -13.34 -25.25 77.44
CA ALA A 10 -14.47 -24.35 77.66
C ALA A 10 -15.76 -25.11 78.03
N ILE A 11 -16.12 -26.15 77.29
CA ILE A 11 -17.31 -26.99 77.57
C ILE A 11 -17.20 -27.67 78.95
N ARG A 12 -15.98 -28.03 79.37
CA ARG A 12 -15.74 -28.65 80.68
C ARG A 12 -15.91 -27.65 81.82
N ALA A 13 -15.49 -26.41 81.63
CA ALA A 13 -15.68 -25.32 82.57
C ALA A 13 -17.16 -24.93 82.70
N GLU A 14 -17.90 -24.90 81.58
CA GLU A 14 -19.33 -24.58 81.55
C GLU A 14 -20.17 -25.61 82.33
N LYS A 15 -19.88 -26.91 82.14
CA LYS A 15 -20.50 -27.98 82.94
C LYS A 15 -20.15 -27.92 84.44
N GLN A 16 -18.99 -27.36 84.79
CA GLN A 16 -18.58 -27.21 86.18
C GLN A 16 -19.30 -26.04 86.86
N VAL A 17 -19.55 -24.95 86.12
CA VAL A 17 -20.37 -23.82 86.59
C VAL A 17 -21.82 -24.24 86.78
N GLU A 18 -22.41 -24.95 85.81
CA GLU A 18 -23.79 -25.44 85.90
C GLU A 18 -24.00 -26.40 87.09
N ARG A 19 -22.96 -27.15 87.47
CA ARG A 19 -22.98 -28.02 88.66
C ARG A 19 -22.96 -27.22 89.96
N LEU A 20 -22.13 -26.18 90.03
CA LEU A 20 -22.03 -25.30 91.19
C LEU A 20 -23.30 -24.44 91.37
N GLU A 21 -23.95 -24.04 90.27
CA GLU A 21 -25.23 -23.35 90.30
C GLU A 21 -26.35 -24.24 90.85
N ARG A 22 -26.40 -25.52 90.45
CA ARG A 22 -27.33 -26.50 91.05
C ARG A 22 -27.08 -26.73 92.54
N GLU A 23 -25.82 -26.74 92.98
CA GLU A 23 -25.47 -26.85 94.40
C GLU A 23 -25.85 -25.58 95.20
N LEU A 24 -25.69 -24.39 94.62
CA LEU A 24 -26.16 -23.14 95.20
C LEU A 24 -27.69 -23.05 95.30
N GLU A 25 -28.41 -23.56 94.29
CA GLU A 25 -29.88 -23.65 94.30
C GLU A 25 -30.37 -24.64 95.38
N MET A 26 -29.64 -25.75 95.59
CA MET A 26 -29.90 -26.70 96.68
C MET A 26 -29.62 -26.13 98.07
N ILE A 27 -28.62 -25.25 98.21
CA ILE A 27 -28.33 -24.58 99.48
C ILE A 27 -29.35 -23.47 99.78
N LYS A 28 -29.77 -22.70 98.77
CA LYS A 28 -30.82 -21.67 98.90
C LYS A 28 -32.19 -22.26 99.24
N SER A 29 -32.52 -23.44 98.70
CA SER A 29 -33.78 -24.13 99.03
C SER A 29 -33.81 -24.73 100.45
N ARG A 30 -32.65 -24.82 101.14
CA ARG A 30 -32.55 -25.32 102.52
C ARG A 30 -32.78 -24.24 103.61
N PHE A 31 -32.82 -22.96 103.25
CA PHE A 31 -32.92 -21.82 104.18
C PHE A 31 -34.23 -21.04 104.10
N LYS A 32 -35.37 -21.72 103.90
CA LYS A 32 -36.69 -21.08 103.91
C LYS A 32 -37.60 -21.67 104.99
N LYS A 33 -37.56 -21.12 106.21
CA LYS A 33 -38.65 -21.18 107.19
C LYS A 33 -38.67 -19.94 108.11
N PRO A 34 -39.83 -19.61 108.71
CA PRO A 34 -40.32 -18.24 108.83
C PRO A 34 -40.03 -17.56 110.16
N THR A 35 -40.16 -16.24 110.11
CA THR A 35 -40.08 -15.19 111.13
C THR A 35 -40.97 -15.41 112.36
N THR A 36 -40.46 -15.09 113.57
CA THR A 36 -41.24 -14.43 114.65
C THR A 36 -40.35 -13.54 115.54
N ASN A 37 -40.96 -12.47 116.06
CA ASN A 37 -40.41 -11.27 116.71
C ASN A 37 -39.78 -11.47 118.10
N GLY A 38 -38.94 -10.50 118.51
CA GLY A 38 -38.67 -10.17 119.91
C GLY A 38 -37.29 -9.53 120.13
N GLY A 39 -37.25 -8.28 120.58
CA GLY A 39 -36.03 -7.45 120.58
C GLY A 39 -35.09 -7.57 121.79
N SER A 40 -34.09 -6.68 121.77
CA SER A 40 -33.24 -6.14 122.86
C SER A 40 -31.75 -6.53 122.83
N SER A 41 -30.92 -5.52 122.54
CA SER A 41 -29.48 -5.35 122.87
C SER A 41 -28.42 -6.21 122.15
N PRO A 42 -27.24 -5.62 121.84
CA PRO A 42 -26.37 -6.06 120.75
C PRO A 42 -25.54 -7.28 121.13
N SER A 43 -25.65 -8.33 120.33
CA SER A 43 -24.89 -9.58 120.47
C SER A 43 -23.57 -9.50 119.66
N PRO A 44 -22.50 -10.22 120.06
CA PRO A 44 -21.22 -10.27 119.32
C PRO A 44 -21.37 -10.63 117.84
N MET A 45 -22.48 -11.27 117.46
CA MET A 45 -22.84 -11.58 116.07
C MET A 45 -23.02 -10.35 115.17
N ASP A 46 -23.48 -9.21 115.69
CA ASP A 46 -23.71 -8.02 114.86
C ASP A 46 -22.40 -7.31 114.50
N LYS A 47 -21.39 -7.37 115.38
CA LYS A 47 -20.03 -6.88 115.10
C LYS A 47 -19.32 -7.77 114.09
N THR A 48 -19.47 -9.09 114.21
CA THR A 48 -18.91 -10.02 113.21
C THR A 48 -19.63 -9.87 111.87
N ASN A 49 -20.95 -9.68 111.85
CA ASN A 49 -21.71 -9.43 110.62
C ASN A 49 -21.33 -8.09 109.98
N PHE A 50 -21.07 -7.05 110.78
CA PHE A 50 -20.57 -5.77 110.28
C PHE A 50 -19.16 -5.91 109.68
N GLN A 51 -18.23 -6.59 110.37
CA GLN A 51 -16.89 -6.88 109.85
C GLN A 51 -16.90 -7.74 108.59
N LEU A 52 -17.75 -8.77 108.53
CA LEU A 52 -17.96 -9.59 107.34
C LEU A 52 -18.57 -8.76 106.19
N SER A 53 -19.52 -7.87 106.49
CA SER A 53 -20.11 -6.96 105.49
C SER A 53 -19.08 -5.98 104.94
N GLU A 54 -18.22 -5.45 105.79
CA GLU A 54 -17.11 -4.56 105.41
C GLU A 54 -16.05 -5.30 104.59
N GLN A 55 -15.67 -6.51 104.99
CA GLN A 55 -14.79 -7.39 104.20
C GLN A 55 -15.39 -7.74 102.84
N VAL A 56 -16.68 -8.03 102.76
CA VAL A 56 -17.38 -8.27 101.48
C VAL A 56 -17.40 -7.01 100.62
N LYS A 57 -17.56 -5.82 101.24
CA LYS A 57 -17.53 -4.54 100.53
C LYS A 57 -16.14 -4.23 99.98
N ASP A 58 -15.09 -4.51 100.75
CA ASP A 58 -13.69 -4.37 100.32
C ASP A 58 -13.34 -5.38 99.23
N LEU A 59 -13.73 -6.65 99.38
CA LEU A 59 -13.55 -7.66 98.32
C LEU A 59 -14.31 -7.28 97.04
N LYS A 60 -15.50 -6.70 97.15
CA LYS A 60 -16.26 -6.19 96.01
C LYS A 60 -15.56 -4.99 95.35
N TYR A 61 -14.95 -4.11 96.14
CA TYR A 61 -14.17 -2.99 95.62
C TYR A 61 -12.89 -3.47 94.93
N GLN A 62 -12.16 -4.42 95.53
CA GLN A 62 -10.99 -5.06 94.93
C GLN A 62 -11.34 -5.80 93.64
N LEU A 63 -12.47 -6.52 93.61
CA LEU A 63 -12.95 -7.19 92.41
C LEU A 63 -13.29 -6.17 91.31
N LYS A 64 -13.97 -5.07 91.65
CA LYS A 64 -14.28 -4.01 90.70
C LYS A 64 -13.01 -3.32 90.17
N HIS A 65 -12.04 -3.10 91.05
CA HIS A 65 -10.73 -2.55 90.68
C HIS A 65 -10.00 -3.50 89.72
N GLN A 66 -9.92 -4.80 90.04
CA GLN A 66 -9.31 -5.80 89.16
C GLN A 66 -10.07 -5.95 87.83
N LEU A 67 -11.39 -5.86 87.83
CA LEU A 67 -12.19 -5.86 86.60
C LEU A 67 -11.86 -4.65 85.73
N SER A 68 -11.68 -3.48 86.33
CA SER A 68 -11.30 -2.25 85.61
C SER A 68 -9.88 -2.33 85.04
N GLU A 69 -8.94 -2.92 85.78
CA GLU A 69 -7.57 -3.14 85.31
C GLU A 69 -7.52 -4.19 84.19
N HIS A 70 -8.29 -5.29 84.31
CA HIS A 70 -8.43 -6.27 83.24
C HIS A 70 -9.05 -5.64 81.98
N SER A 71 -10.06 -4.78 82.14
CA SER A 71 -10.67 -4.06 81.01
C SER A 71 -9.67 -3.14 80.32
N LYS A 72 -8.84 -2.40 81.06
CA LYS A 72 -7.78 -1.56 80.48
C LYS A 72 -6.69 -2.38 79.78
N LEU A 73 -6.29 -3.50 80.37
CA LEU A 73 -5.32 -4.42 79.75
C LEU A 73 -5.88 -5.06 78.49
N GLN A 74 -7.17 -5.39 78.47
CA GLN A 74 -7.88 -5.90 77.31
C GLN A 74 -8.03 -4.86 76.20
N GLU A 75 -8.27 -3.59 76.55
CA GLU A 75 -8.33 -2.50 75.58
C GLU A 75 -6.94 -2.19 74.98
N ASN A 76 -5.88 -2.24 75.79
CA ASN A 76 -4.50 -2.07 75.32
C ASN A 76 -4.05 -3.24 74.44
N SER A 77 -4.40 -4.48 74.80
CA SER A 77 -4.11 -5.64 73.95
C SER A 77 -4.89 -5.61 72.64
N ALA A 78 -6.18 -5.23 72.66
CA ALA A 78 -6.98 -5.03 71.46
C ALA A 78 -6.39 -3.93 70.55
N SER A 79 -6.00 -2.79 71.13
CA SER A 79 -5.37 -1.68 70.39
C SER A 79 -4.06 -2.12 69.72
N ARG A 80 -3.22 -2.89 70.42
CA ARG A 80 -2.00 -3.45 69.83
C ARG A 80 -2.29 -4.45 68.71
N ILE A 81 -3.31 -5.30 68.85
CA ILE A 81 -3.73 -6.24 67.81
C ILE A 81 -4.14 -5.47 66.55
N THR A 82 -4.97 -4.43 66.69
CA THR A 82 -5.39 -3.58 65.57
C THR A 82 -4.19 -2.90 64.91
N GLU A 83 -3.23 -2.38 65.68
CA GLU A 83 -2.01 -1.77 65.13
C GLU A 83 -1.15 -2.78 64.35
N TYR A 84 -1.03 -4.02 64.83
CA TYR A 84 -0.32 -5.08 64.12
C TYR A 84 -1.06 -5.52 62.85
N GLU A 85 -2.39 -5.60 62.88
CA GLU A 85 -3.20 -5.90 61.70
C GLU A 85 -3.07 -4.82 60.62
N GLU A 86 -3.08 -3.54 61.01
CA GLU A 86 -2.84 -2.43 60.09
C GLU A 86 -1.43 -2.47 59.49
N LYS A 87 -0.40 -2.76 60.30
CA LYS A 87 0.98 -2.95 59.81
C LYS A 87 1.07 -4.12 58.84
N LEU A 88 0.40 -5.24 59.11
CA LEU A 88 0.33 -6.40 58.21
C LEU A 88 -0.43 -6.06 56.92
N LYS A 89 -1.47 -5.24 56.98
CA LYS A 89 -2.19 -4.75 55.79
C LYS A 89 -1.28 -3.88 54.92
N ARG A 90 -0.59 -2.90 55.51
CA ARG A 90 0.37 -2.05 54.78
C ARG A 90 1.53 -2.88 54.19
N MET A 91 2.06 -3.85 54.92
CA MET A 91 3.08 -4.75 54.37
C MET A 91 2.54 -5.56 53.18
N ARG A 92 1.31 -6.10 53.27
CA ARG A 92 0.68 -6.81 52.14
C ARG A 92 0.50 -5.91 50.93
N GLU A 93 0.11 -4.65 51.12
CA GLU A 93 0.00 -3.68 50.02
C GLU A 93 1.37 -3.40 49.37
N ILE A 94 2.41 -3.19 50.17
CA ILE A 94 3.79 -2.96 49.67
C ILE A 94 4.30 -4.19 48.92
N PHE A 95 4.14 -5.40 49.47
CA PHE A 95 4.55 -6.64 48.80
C PHE A 95 3.73 -6.90 47.54
N GLY A 96 2.43 -6.61 47.55
CA GLY A 96 1.58 -6.70 46.37
C GLY A 96 2.04 -5.74 45.27
N GLN A 97 2.38 -4.50 45.61
CA GLN A 97 2.90 -3.53 44.66
C GLN A 97 4.29 -3.91 44.14
N ALA A 98 5.18 -4.39 45.01
CA ALA A 98 6.51 -4.87 44.62
C ALA A 98 6.42 -6.09 43.69
N SER A 99 5.50 -7.03 43.97
CA SER A 99 5.26 -8.19 43.11
C SER A 99 4.75 -7.77 41.73
N LYS A 100 3.78 -6.85 41.66
CA LYS A 100 3.29 -6.28 40.39
C LYS A 100 4.41 -5.61 39.59
N ASN A 101 5.28 -4.86 40.25
CA ASN A 101 6.42 -4.21 39.59
C ASN A 101 7.42 -5.24 39.06
N ILE A 102 7.72 -6.30 39.83
CA ILE A 102 8.60 -7.40 39.40
C ILE A 102 8.00 -8.14 38.19
N ASP A 103 6.70 -8.42 38.21
CA ASP A 103 6.02 -9.06 37.10
C ASP A 103 6.01 -8.15 35.86
N GLY A 104 5.87 -6.83 36.04
CA GLY A 104 6.05 -5.84 34.99
C GLY A 104 7.46 -5.84 34.40
N TYR A 105 8.51 -5.90 35.24
CA TYR A 105 9.89 -6.02 34.76
C TYR A 105 10.13 -7.34 34.03
N ARG A 106 9.57 -8.45 34.51
CA ARG A 106 9.66 -9.76 33.83
C ARG A 106 8.99 -9.73 32.46
N ALA A 107 7.80 -9.14 32.36
CA ALA A 107 7.11 -8.98 31.08
C ALA A 107 7.92 -8.08 30.13
N SER A 108 8.52 -6.99 30.63
CA SER A 108 9.38 -6.13 29.84
C SER A 108 10.66 -6.83 29.38
N ILE A 109 11.28 -7.66 30.23
CA ILE A 109 12.47 -8.45 29.85
C ILE A 109 12.09 -9.46 28.77
N ALA A 110 11.00 -10.20 28.94
CA ALA A 110 10.53 -11.15 27.93
C ALA A 110 10.23 -10.47 26.58
N SER A 111 9.62 -9.27 26.60
CA SER A 111 9.41 -8.49 25.39
C SER A 111 10.72 -8.05 24.74
N LYS A 112 11.72 -7.65 25.54
CA LYS A 112 13.05 -7.29 25.03
C LYS A 112 13.82 -8.50 24.50
N ASP A 113 13.67 -9.68 25.09
CA ASP A 113 14.28 -10.91 24.61
C ASP A 113 13.70 -11.33 23.24
N VAL A 114 12.38 -11.22 23.07
CA VAL A 114 11.73 -11.43 21.75
C VAL A 114 12.25 -10.44 20.71
N GLU A 115 12.41 -9.18 21.09
CA GLU A 115 12.95 -8.14 20.21
C GLU A 115 14.43 -8.40 19.85
N ILE A 116 15.24 -8.87 20.80
CA ILE A 116 16.63 -9.26 20.55
C ILE A 116 16.69 -10.44 19.58
N GLU A 117 15.85 -11.45 19.74
CA GLU A 117 15.80 -12.59 18.82
C GLU A 117 15.33 -12.16 17.42
N ARG A 118 14.37 -11.24 17.32
CA ARG A 118 13.97 -10.63 16.04
C ARG A 118 15.14 -9.91 15.37
N LEU A 119 15.85 -9.04 16.12
CA LEU A 119 17.00 -8.30 15.62
C LEU A 119 18.16 -9.22 15.21
N LYS A 120 18.38 -10.32 15.94
CA LYS A 120 19.36 -11.34 15.53
C LYS A 120 18.95 -12.04 14.24
N GLY A 121 17.67 -12.35 14.06
CA GLY A 121 17.14 -12.89 12.80
C GLY A 121 17.38 -11.95 11.63
N GLU A 122 17.07 -10.66 11.79
CA GLU A 122 17.33 -9.65 10.76
C GLU A 122 18.82 -9.47 10.46
N LEU A 123 19.68 -9.56 11.48
CA LEU A 123 21.14 -9.51 11.29
C LEU A 123 21.65 -10.72 10.50
N GLU A 124 21.14 -11.91 10.78
CA GLU A 124 21.50 -13.15 10.06
C GLU A 124 21.00 -13.09 8.60
N GLU A 125 19.76 -12.64 8.37
CA GLU A 125 19.22 -12.44 7.02
C GLU A 125 20.02 -11.40 6.22
N SER A 126 20.43 -10.30 6.87
CA SER A 126 21.30 -9.29 6.26
C SER A 126 22.67 -9.86 5.93
N SER A 127 23.26 -10.67 6.80
CA SER A 127 24.55 -11.35 6.59
C SER A 127 24.49 -12.33 5.41
N VAL A 128 23.45 -13.15 5.33
CA VAL A 128 23.24 -14.09 4.21
C VAL A 128 23.05 -13.33 2.88
N SER A 129 22.31 -12.23 2.90
CA SER A 129 22.11 -11.37 1.73
C SER A 129 23.44 -10.74 1.28
N GLU A 130 24.25 -10.24 2.20
CA GLU A 130 25.59 -9.70 1.93
C GLU A 130 26.50 -10.76 1.29
N GLN A 131 26.52 -11.98 1.82
CA GLN A 131 27.29 -13.09 1.25
C GLN A 131 26.84 -13.41 -0.18
N SER A 132 25.52 -13.39 -0.45
CA SER A 132 24.98 -13.59 -1.81
C SER A 132 25.44 -12.49 -2.76
N TYR A 133 25.39 -11.22 -2.34
CA TYR A 133 25.89 -10.10 -3.15
C TYR A 133 27.38 -10.21 -3.41
N LYS A 134 28.17 -10.64 -2.42
CA LYS A 134 29.61 -10.86 -2.58
C LYS A 134 29.92 -11.94 -3.61
N SER A 135 29.24 -13.09 -3.57
CA SER A 135 29.43 -14.15 -4.57
C SER A 135 29.00 -13.70 -5.98
N LYS A 136 27.92 -12.91 -6.10
CA LYS A 136 27.51 -12.32 -7.39
C LYS A 136 28.56 -11.33 -7.92
N TYR A 137 29.14 -10.51 -7.04
CA TYR A 137 30.20 -9.58 -7.40
C TYR A 137 31.45 -10.33 -7.88
N GLU A 138 31.89 -11.37 -7.18
CA GLU A 138 33.03 -12.20 -7.59
C GLU A 138 32.80 -12.86 -8.96
N ALA A 139 31.59 -13.37 -9.22
CA ALA A 139 31.24 -13.93 -10.54
C ALA A 139 31.23 -12.88 -11.66
N GLN A 140 30.75 -11.65 -11.38
CA GLN A 140 30.79 -10.54 -12.32
C GLN A 140 32.23 -10.12 -12.61
N GLN A 141 33.11 -10.07 -11.61
CA GLN A 141 34.52 -9.76 -11.79
C GLN A 141 35.22 -10.78 -12.70
N LEU A 142 34.96 -12.07 -12.52
CA LEU A 142 35.48 -13.12 -13.41
C LEU A 142 34.99 -12.93 -14.86
N THR A 143 33.74 -12.52 -15.04
CA THR A 143 33.16 -12.24 -16.37
C THR A 143 33.81 -11.01 -17.01
N ILE A 144 34.09 -9.96 -16.23
CA ILE A 144 34.81 -8.78 -16.71
C ILE A 144 36.24 -9.14 -17.12
N GLU A 145 36.93 -9.98 -16.33
CA GLU A 145 38.28 -10.43 -16.63
C GLU A 145 38.32 -11.23 -17.95
N THR A 146 37.40 -12.18 -18.13
CA THR A 146 37.29 -12.94 -19.40
C THR A 146 36.99 -12.02 -20.60
N LEU A 147 36.06 -11.06 -20.46
CA LEU A 147 35.79 -10.07 -21.52
C LEU A 147 37.00 -9.19 -21.83
N ASN A 148 37.78 -8.78 -20.83
CA ASN A 148 39.01 -8.00 -21.03
C ASN A 148 40.07 -8.81 -21.76
N THR A 149 40.21 -10.10 -21.46
CA THR A 149 41.13 -10.98 -22.22
C THR A 149 40.70 -11.14 -23.67
N GLU A 150 39.39 -11.24 -23.93
CA GLU A 150 38.83 -11.34 -25.29
C GLU A 150 38.97 -10.03 -26.08
N ILE A 151 38.72 -8.87 -25.44
CA ILE A 151 38.97 -7.56 -26.06
C ILE A 151 40.45 -7.41 -26.41
N THR A 152 41.35 -7.85 -25.54
CA THR A 152 42.78 -7.79 -25.77
C THR A 152 43.19 -8.71 -26.93
N SER A 153 42.67 -9.95 -26.98
CA SER A 153 42.92 -10.88 -28.08
C SER A 153 42.44 -10.30 -29.42
N GLN A 154 41.23 -9.76 -29.48
CA GLN A 154 40.67 -9.12 -30.67
C GLN A 154 41.46 -7.89 -31.10
N LYS A 155 41.86 -7.04 -30.15
CA LYS A 155 42.70 -5.86 -30.43
C LYS A 155 44.05 -6.27 -31.02
N THR A 156 44.66 -7.35 -30.54
CA THR A 156 45.90 -7.87 -31.13
C THR A 156 45.66 -8.42 -32.54
N PHE A 157 44.57 -9.16 -32.75
CA PHE A 157 44.20 -9.70 -34.06
C PHE A 157 44.00 -8.59 -35.10
N TYR A 158 43.11 -7.62 -34.84
CA TYR A 158 42.88 -6.51 -35.76
C TYR A 158 44.12 -5.62 -35.92
N GLY A 159 44.91 -5.42 -34.86
CA GLY A 159 46.18 -4.72 -34.95
C GLY A 159 47.18 -5.39 -35.91
N THR A 160 47.21 -6.73 -35.95
CA THR A 160 48.04 -7.46 -36.92
C THR A 160 47.51 -7.36 -38.34
N GLU A 161 46.18 -7.41 -38.54
CA GLU A 161 45.58 -7.30 -39.87
C GLU A 161 45.74 -5.88 -40.46
N ILE A 162 45.61 -4.84 -39.62
CA ILE A 162 45.90 -3.45 -40.03
C ILE A 162 47.34 -3.33 -40.53
N LYS A 163 48.33 -3.85 -39.78
CA LYS A 163 49.74 -3.82 -40.21
C LYS A 163 49.96 -4.55 -41.54
N ARG A 164 49.24 -5.66 -41.77
CA ARG A 164 49.28 -6.41 -43.03
C ARG A 164 48.72 -5.60 -44.20
N LEU A 165 47.58 -4.94 -43.99
CA LEU A 165 46.94 -4.07 -44.99
C LEU A 165 47.78 -2.82 -45.30
N GLU A 166 48.39 -2.21 -44.28
CA GLU A 166 49.33 -1.09 -44.45
C GLU A 166 50.55 -1.52 -45.30
N ALA A 167 51.09 -2.71 -45.05
CA ALA A 167 52.19 -3.25 -45.85
C ALA A 167 51.77 -3.46 -47.33
N LYS A 168 50.58 -4.04 -47.58
CA LYS A 168 50.05 -4.22 -48.95
C LYS A 168 49.83 -2.86 -49.64
N THR A 169 49.33 -1.86 -48.92
CA THR A 169 49.11 -0.49 -49.42
C THR A 169 50.42 0.20 -49.79
N ARG A 170 51.48 0.03 -48.98
CA ARG A 170 52.82 0.53 -49.31
C ARG A 170 53.40 -0.16 -50.55
N GLN A 171 53.20 -1.47 -50.69
CA GLN A 171 53.65 -2.20 -51.88
C GLN A 171 52.94 -1.71 -53.15
N LEU A 172 51.61 -1.55 -53.11
CA LEU A 172 50.83 -1.02 -54.24
C LEU A 172 51.25 0.42 -54.60
N SER A 173 51.48 1.27 -53.60
CA SER A 173 51.96 2.65 -53.83
C SER A 173 53.32 2.66 -54.53
N ASN A 174 54.24 1.79 -54.11
CA ASN A 174 55.55 1.65 -54.76
C ASN A 174 55.42 1.15 -56.21
N GLN A 175 54.50 0.22 -56.49
CA GLN A 175 54.22 -0.23 -57.86
C GLN A 175 53.64 0.89 -58.73
N LEU A 176 52.76 1.72 -58.16
CA LEU A 176 52.18 2.89 -58.84
C LEU A 176 53.27 3.92 -59.20
N GLU A 177 54.17 4.21 -58.25
CA GLU A 177 55.32 5.10 -58.44
C GLU A 177 56.26 4.59 -59.54
N GLN A 178 56.58 3.29 -59.53
CA GLN A 178 57.39 2.66 -60.58
C GLN A 178 56.72 2.76 -61.95
N THR A 179 55.41 2.49 -62.02
CA THR A 179 54.63 2.58 -63.27
C THR A 179 54.59 4.02 -63.78
N LYS A 180 54.43 5.01 -62.90
CA LYS A 180 54.45 6.43 -63.25
C LYS A 180 55.81 6.85 -63.81
N ASN A 181 56.90 6.42 -63.17
CA ASN A 181 58.26 6.67 -63.66
C ASN A 181 58.50 6.01 -65.02
N ASN A 182 58.05 4.77 -65.21
CA ASN A 182 58.15 4.07 -66.49
C ASN A 182 57.34 4.81 -67.58
N TYR A 183 56.15 5.31 -67.25
CA TYR A 183 55.33 6.11 -68.16
C TYR A 183 56.00 7.43 -68.54
N ASP A 184 56.59 8.15 -67.60
CA ASP A 184 57.31 9.41 -67.89
C ASP A 184 58.56 9.18 -68.76
N GLN A 185 59.27 8.07 -68.54
CA GLN A 185 60.37 7.66 -69.42
C GLN A 185 59.87 7.33 -70.82
N TYR A 186 58.75 6.60 -70.93
CA TYR A 186 58.11 6.33 -72.22
C TYR A 186 57.69 7.61 -72.94
N LYS A 187 57.07 8.56 -72.22
CA LYS A 187 56.68 9.86 -72.75
C LYS A 187 57.87 10.64 -73.31
N LYS A 188 59.00 10.66 -72.59
CA LYS A 188 60.24 11.29 -73.06
C LYS A 188 60.80 10.59 -74.30
N ARG A 189 60.82 9.26 -74.33
CA ARG A 189 61.29 8.48 -75.50
C ARG A 189 60.40 8.70 -76.72
N ALA A 190 59.08 8.71 -76.55
CA ALA A 190 58.12 9.00 -77.62
C ALA A 190 58.30 10.42 -78.18
N HIS A 191 58.55 11.41 -77.31
CA HIS A 191 58.79 12.79 -77.73
C HIS A 191 60.08 12.95 -78.56
N VAL A 192 61.14 12.22 -78.20
CA VAL A 192 62.41 12.17 -78.95
C VAL A 192 62.25 11.44 -80.29
N LEU A 193 61.43 10.39 -80.35
CA LEU A 193 61.13 9.66 -81.59
C LEU A 193 60.28 10.51 -82.55
N LEU A 194 59.32 11.28 -82.06
CA LEU A 194 58.54 12.24 -82.85
C LEU A 194 59.41 13.37 -83.43
N GLU A 195 60.47 13.77 -82.73
CA GLU A 195 61.44 14.76 -83.21
C GLU A 195 62.36 14.16 -84.30
N LYS A 196 62.71 12.87 -84.18
CA LYS A 196 63.46 12.11 -85.18
C LYS A 196 62.64 11.75 -86.44
N ASN A 197 61.33 11.63 -86.33
CA ASN A 197 60.42 11.29 -87.44
C ASN A 197 60.06 12.48 -88.35
N LYS A 198 60.57 13.70 -88.09
CA LYS A 198 60.53 14.80 -89.07
C LYS A 198 61.47 14.58 -90.27
N GLU A 199 62.40 13.64 -90.18
CA GLU A 199 63.30 13.29 -91.26
C GLU A 199 63.28 11.77 -91.52
N LYS A 200 62.36 11.34 -92.40
CA LYS A 200 62.55 10.33 -93.46
C LYS A 200 61.22 9.62 -93.74
N SER A 201 60.71 9.92 -94.93
CA SER A 201 59.60 9.22 -95.57
C SER A 201 59.99 7.77 -95.87
N ASP A 202 59.00 6.90 -95.81
CA ASP A 202 58.96 5.47 -96.18
C ASP A 202 59.19 4.41 -95.09
N SER A 203 59.58 4.79 -93.86
CA SER A 203 59.48 3.89 -92.67
C SER A 203 58.16 4.05 -91.89
N GLY A 204 57.37 5.09 -92.19
CA GLY A 204 56.19 5.48 -91.41
C GLY A 204 55.09 4.44 -91.38
N ARG A 205 54.87 3.70 -92.47
CA ARG A 205 53.79 2.71 -92.55
C ARG A 205 54.09 1.41 -91.81
N VAL A 206 55.37 1.04 -91.70
CA VAL A 206 55.81 -0.11 -90.88
C VAL A 206 55.80 0.29 -89.41
N ASN A 207 56.25 1.50 -89.08
CA ASN A 207 56.19 2.03 -87.72
C ASN A 207 54.75 2.23 -87.23
N GLU A 208 53.81 2.67 -88.08
CA GLU A 208 52.38 2.77 -87.76
C GLU A 208 51.77 1.39 -87.49
N LEU A 209 52.16 0.36 -88.24
CA LEU A 209 51.71 -1.01 -88.01
C LEU A 209 52.33 -1.60 -86.73
N GLU A 210 53.61 -1.35 -86.46
CA GLU A 210 54.27 -1.72 -85.20
C GLU A 210 53.67 -1.00 -83.99
N GLU A 211 53.35 0.28 -84.14
CA GLU A 211 52.70 1.09 -83.10
C GLU A 211 51.28 0.59 -82.84
N LEU A 212 50.52 0.22 -83.88
CA LEU A 212 49.20 -0.41 -83.72
C LEU A 212 49.28 -1.79 -83.05
N VAL A 213 50.26 -2.62 -83.42
CA VAL A 213 50.49 -3.93 -82.78
C VAL A 213 50.86 -3.75 -81.32
N GLN A 214 51.72 -2.77 -81.01
CA GLN A 214 52.13 -2.48 -79.64
C GLN A 214 50.98 -1.88 -78.82
N GLN A 215 50.12 -1.06 -79.43
CA GLN A 215 48.92 -0.53 -78.81
C GLN A 215 47.90 -1.64 -78.54
N LEU A 216 47.68 -2.56 -79.48
CA LEU A 216 46.83 -3.73 -79.30
C LEU A 216 47.38 -4.69 -78.24
N GLN A 217 48.70 -4.90 -78.18
CA GLN A 217 49.34 -5.66 -77.11
C GLN A 217 49.17 -4.98 -75.75
N SER A 218 49.30 -3.65 -75.67
CA SER A 218 49.08 -2.91 -74.42
C SER A 218 47.62 -2.93 -73.96
N GLN A 219 46.66 -2.93 -74.90
CA GLN A 219 45.25 -3.10 -74.57
C GLN A 219 44.96 -4.52 -74.11
N LYS A 220 45.53 -5.52 -74.78
CA LYS A 220 45.40 -6.92 -74.38
C LYS A 220 45.91 -7.16 -72.95
N THR A 221 47.10 -6.67 -72.62
CA THR A 221 47.64 -6.81 -71.25
C THR A 221 46.82 -6.03 -70.23
N LYS A 222 46.26 -4.88 -70.59
CA LYS A 222 45.34 -4.13 -69.72
C LYS A 222 44.05 -4.91 -69.44
N TYR A 223 43.44 -5.53 -70.46
CA TYR A 223 42.25 -6.36 -70.28
C TYR A 223 42.55 -7.64 -69.49
N GLU A 224 43.72 -8.27 -69.70
CA GLU A 224 44.17 -9.42 -68.92
C GLU A 224 44.38 -9.05 -67.44
N LEU A 225 44.95 -7.88 -67.15
CA LEU A 225 45.10 -7.38 -65.79
C LEU A 225 43.74 -7.08 -65.15
N GLU A 226 42.84 -6.40 -65.85
CA GLU A 226 41.48 -6.12 -65.36
C GLU A 226 40.69 -7.41 -65.11
N GLN A 227 40.89 -8.44 -65.93
CA GLN A 227 40.30 -9.76 -65.73
C GLN A 227 40.90 -10.48 -64.50
N ALA A 228 42.21 -10.36 -64.29
CA ALA A 228 42.87 -10.90 -63.10
C ALA A 228 42.38 -10.20 -61.82
N GLU A 229 42.29 -8.87 -61.82
CA GLU A 229 41.77 -8.08 -60.69
C GLU A 229 40.32 -8.42 -60.37
N LYS A 230 39.45 -8.55 -61.39
CA LYS A 230 38.07 -9.01 -61.20
C LYS A 230 38.00 -10.42 -60.62
N SER A 231 38.89 -11.33 -61.06
CA SER A 231 38.94 -12.69 -60.53
C SER A 231 39.40 -12.75 -59.07
N GLU A 232 40.38 -11.91 -58.68
CA GLU A 232 40.81 -11.79 -57.28
C GLU A 232 39.68 -11.22 -56.42
N HIS A 233 38.97 -10.20 -56.91
CA HIS A 233 37.84 -9.63 -56.20
C HIS A 233 36.70 -10.65 -56.03
N GLN A 234 36.42 -11.46 -57.04
CA GLN A 234 35.42 -12.51 -56.97
C GLN A 234 35.75 -13.56 -55.91
N LEU A 235 37.02 -14.02 -55.83
CA LEU A 235 37.47 -14.97 -54.81
C LEU A 235 37.35 -14.39 -53.39
N LEU A 236 37.65 -13.10 -53.23
CA LEU A 236 37.56 -12.42 -51.94
C LEU A 236 36.10 -12.29 -51.49
N LEU A 237 35.21 -11.94 -52.41
CA LEU A 237 33.77 -11.90 -52.16
C LEU A 237 33.21 -13.30 -51.83
N GLU A 238 33.64 -14.34 -52.54
CA GLU A 238 33.23 -15.72 -52.29
C GLU A 238 33.68 -16.20 -50.89
N HIS A 239 34.90 -15.85 -50.49
CA HIS A 239 35.41 -16.11 -49.14
C HIS A 239 34.59 -15.39 -48.06
N ASP A 240 34.23 -14.12 -48.29
CA ASP A 240 33.45 -13.35 -47.33
C ASP A 240 32.00 -13.86 -47.22
N ILE A 241 31.40 -14.27 -48.33
CA ILE A 241 30.10 -14.95 -48.35
C ILE A 241 30.18 -16.28 -47.57
N ARG A 242 31.27 -17.05 -47.76
CA ARG A 242 31.47 -18.31 -47.03
C ARG A 242 31.50 -18.09 -45.52
N LYS A 243 32.26 -17.09 -45.06
CA LYS A 243 32.31 -16.71 -43.64
C LYS A 243 30.96 -16.25 -43.10
N ALA A 244 30.21 -15.48 -43.89
CA ALA A 244 28.86 -15.06 -43.52
C ALA A 244 27.92 -16.27 -43.36
N ILE A 245 28.00 -17.25 -44.26
CA ILE A 245 27.22 -18.51 -44.16
C ILE A 245 27.59 -19.29 -42.91
N ASP A 246 28.88 -19.44 -42.60
CA ASP A 246 29.33 -20.15 -41.40
C ASP A 246 28.82 -19.45 -40.12
N ARG A 247 28.81 -18.11 -40.11
CA ARG A 247 28.24 -17.35 -38.99
C ARG A 247 26.73 -17.52 -38.88
N ILE A 248 26.00 -17.59 -39.99
CA ILE A 248 24.56 -17.87 -40.00
C ILE A 248 24.29 -19.26 -39.41
N HIS A 249 25.02 -20.29 -39.83
CA HIS A 249 24.88 -21.63 -39.27
C HIS A 249 25.16 -21.66 -37.76
N GLU A 250 26.20 -20.96 -37.29
CA GLU A 250 26.49 -20.85 -35.85
C GLU A 250 25.31 -20.21 -35.10
N LEU A 251 24.76 -19.10 -35.61
CA LEU A 251 23.60 -18.44 -35.03
C LEU A 251 22.36 -19.34 -35.02
N GLU A 252 22.12 -20.11 -36.07
CA GLU A 252 21.03 -21.10 -36.14
C GLU A 252 21.19 -22.21 -35.09
N THR A 253 22.42 -22.70 -34.85
CA THR A 253 22.66 -23.70 -33.80
C THR A 253 22.41 -23.14 -32.40
N ILE A 254 22.81 -21.90 -32.14
CA ILE A 254 22.52 -21.20 -30.87
C ILE A 254 21.01 -21.01 -30.70
N GLN A 255 20.32 -20.57 -31.75
CA GLN A 255 18.87 -20.39 -31.72
C GLN A 255 18.13 -21.70 -31.44
N ASN A 256 18.56 -22.81 -32.04
CA ASN A 256 17.99 -24.14 -31.78
C ASN A 256 18.22 -24.60 -30.33
N ASN A 257 19.39 -24.32 -29.75
CA ASN A 257 19.66 -24.64 -28.36
C ASN A 257 18.80 -23.79 -27.40
N MET A 258 18.66 -22.50 -27.67
CA MET A 258 17.76 -21.62 -26.90
C MET A 258 16.30 -22.06 -27.01
N ALA A 259 15.85 -22.52 -28.18
CA ALA A 259 14.50 -23.06 -28.37
C ALA A 259 14.26 -24.31 -27.50
N LYS A 260 15.21 -25.25 -27.47
CA LYS A 260 15.13 -26.43 -26.59
C LYS A 260 15.10 -26.07 -25.10
N GLU A 261 15.89 -25.08 -24.69
CA GLU A 261 15.88 -24.61 -23.31
C GLU A 261 14.54 -23.96 -22.95
N ARG A 262 13.97 -23.17 -23.86
CA ARG A 262 12.64 -22.58 -23.71
C ARG A 262 11.56 -23.65 -23.56
N ASP A 263 11.58 -24.69 -24.39
CA ASP A 263 10.65 -25.81 -24.30
C ASP A 263 10.74 -26.55 -22.95
N ASN A 264 11.96 -26.71 -22.42
CA ASN A 264 12.16 -27.31 -21.10
C ASN A 264 11.60 -26.41 -19.99
N LYS A 265 11.86 -25.10 -20.04
CA LYS A 265 11.29 -24.14 -19.08
C LYS A 265 9.76 -24.11 -19.15
N ASP A 266 9.18 -24.17 -20.34
CA ASP A 266 7.74 -24.20 -20.54
C ASP A 266 7.11 -25.48 -19.97
N LYS A 267 7.80 -26.63 -20.04
CA LYS A 267 7.35 -27.86 -19.36
C LYS A 267 7.34 -27.70 -17.85
N THR A 268 8.41 -27.17 -17.26
CA THR A 268 8.49 -26.93 -15.81
C THR A 268 7.43 -25.93 -15.34
N ILE A 269 7.15 -24.88 -16.12
CA ILE A 269 6.09 -23.90 -15.80
C ILE A 269 4.72 -24.58 -15.80
N ARG A 270 4.43 -25.48 -16.76
CA ARG A 270 3.17 -26.23 -16.79
C ARG A 270 3.01 -27.14 -15.59
N GLU A 271 4.09 -27.84 -15.20
CA GLU A 271 4.10 -28.71 -14.02
C GLU A 271 3.83 -27.90 -12.74
N LEU A 272 4.53 -26.77 -12.55
CA LEU A 272 4.32 -25.88 -11.41
C LEU A 272 2.91 -25.26 -11.38
N SER A 273 2.38 -24.89 -12.55
CA SER A 273 1.01 -24.36 -12.65
C SER A 273 -0.03 -25.41 -12.27
N GLN A 274 0.20 -26.67 -12.64
CA GLN A 274 -0.67 -27.78 -12.26
C GLN A 274 -0.62 -28.04 -10.76
N THR A 275 0.56 -28.04 -10.14
CA THR A 275 0.68 -28.20 -8.68
C THR A 275 0.01 -27.04 -7.93
N TYR A 276 0.17 -25.81 -8.43
CA TYR A 276 -0.48 -24.65 -7.83
C TYR A 276 -2.01 -24.74 -7.93
N ALA A 277 -2.54 -25.22 -9.05
CA ALA A 277 -3.98 -25.43 -9.21
C ALA A 277 -4.53 -26.47 -8.23
N THR A 278 -3.82 -27.59 -8.01
CA THR A 278 -4.24 -28.61 -7.05
C THR A 278 -4.17 -28.12 -5.60
N ASP A 279 -3.15 -27.33 -5.26
CA ASP A 279 -3.00 -26.75 -3.92
C ASP A 279 -4.09 -25.70 -3.65
N LYS A 280 -4.41 -24.87 -4.65
CA LYS A 280 -5.51 -23.92 -4.57
C LYS A 280 -6.85 -24.64 -4.33
N GLU A 281 -7.15 -25.70 -5.07
CA GLU A 281 -8.38 -26.47 -4.88
C GLU A 281 -8.46 -27.09 -3.47
N SER A 282 -7.33 -27.59 -2.95
CA SER A 282 -7.22 -28.13 -1.58
C SER A 282 -7.49 -27.06 -0.51
N LEU A 283 -6.93 -25.85 -0.70
CA LEU A 283 -7.15 -24.72 0.20
C LEU A 283 -8.58 -24.20 0.14
N GLU A 284 -9.19 -24.12 -1.04
CA GLU A 284 -10.59 -23.73 -1.21
C GLU A 284 -11.53 -24.72 -0.51
N LYS A 285 -11.28 -26.03 -0.62
CA LYS A 285 -12.05 -27.05 0.12
C LYS A 285 -11.91 -26.88 1.65
N LYS A 286 -10.72 -26.57 2.15
CA LYS A 286 -10.50 -26.29 3.59
C LYS A 286 -11.20 -25.00 4.04
N LEU A 287 -11.21 -23.96 3.21
CA LEU A 287 -11.90 -22.71 3.52
C LEU A 287 -13.42 -22.94 3.55
N GLN A 288 -13.96 -23.72 2.61
CA GLN A 288 -15.38 -24.05 2.56
C GLN A 288 -15.81 -24.85 3.80
N SER A 289 -15.02 -25.85 4.22
CA SER A 289 -15.34 -26.62 5.44
C SER A 289 -15.28 -25.76 6.70
N THR A 290 -14.30 -24.85 6.80
CA THR A 290 -14.17 -23.90 7.92
C THR A 290 -15.34 -22.92 7.96
N THR A 291 -15.77 -22.43 6.80
CA THR A 291 -16.94 -21.53 6.68
C THR A 291 -18.22 -22.24 7.10
N LEU A 292 -18.40 -23.50 6.69
CA LEU A 292 -19.55 -24.30 7.10
C LEU A 292 -19.58 -24.51 8.62
N ALA A 293 -18.44 -24.82 9.23
CA ALA A 293 -18.31 -24.95 10.68
C ALA A 293 -18.61 -23.63 11.40
N HIS A 294 -18.11 -22.49 10.89
CA HIS A 294 -18.40 -21.17 11.44
C HIS A 294 -19.90 -20.83 11.39
N ASN A 295 -20.56 -21.15 10.26
CA ASN A 295 -22.00 -20.95 10.11
C ASN A 295 -22.80 -21.81 11.10
N GLN A 296 -22.40 -23.06 11.31
CA GLN A 296 -23.03 -23.94 12.32
C GLN A 296 -22.90 -23.38 13.73
N VAL A 297 -21.70 -22.92 14.12
CA VAL A 297 -21.49 -22.29 15.44
C VAL A 297 -22.31 -21.00 15.57
N THR A 298 -22.40 -20.21 14.51
CA THR A 298 -23.21 -18.98 14.49
C THR A 298 -24.70 -19.27 14.66
N GLN A 299 -25.20 -20.34 14.02
CA GLN A 299 -26.58 -20.80 14.21
C GLN A 299 -26.83 -21.23 15.65
N GLN A 300 -25.95 -22.04 16.24
CA GLN A 300 -26.04 -22.44 17.64
C GLN A 300 -26.04 -21.24 18.59
N LEU A 301 -25.22 -20.22 18.33
CA LEU A 301 -25.19 -18.99 19.12
C LEU A 301 -26.50 -18.21 19.02
N ASN A 302 -27.10 -18.14 17.83
CA ASN A 302 -28.38 -17.46 17.62
C ASN A 302 -29.55 -18.21 18.28
N GLU A 303 -29.55 -19.54 18.23
CA GLU A 303 -30.51 -20.38 18.95
C GLU A 303 -30.41 -20.15 20.46
N LEU A 304 -29.20 -20.13 21.01
CA LEU A 304 -28.98 -19.88 22.43
C LEU A 304 -29.43 -18.46 22.84
N LYS A 305 -29.18 -17.45 22.00
CA LYS A 305 -29.70 -16.08 22.20
C LYS A 305 -31.23 -16.04 22.18
N SER A 306 -31.86 -16.76 21.26
CA SER A 306 -33.32 -16.86 21.19
C SER A 306 -33.90 -17.52 22.45
N GLN A 307 -33.30 -18.62 22.92
CA GLN A 307 -33.68 -19.25 24.19
C GLN A 307 -33.55 -18.31 25.38
N TYR A 308 -32.47 -17.52 25.45
CA TYR A 308 -32.28 -16.53 26.51
C TYR A 308 -33.31 -15.41 26.45
N ASN A 309 -33.62 -14.88 25.25
CA ASN A 309 -34.64 -13.86 25.08
C ASN A 309 -36.04 -14.37 25.48
N ASN A 310 -36.38 -15.60 25.10
CA ASN A 310 -37.65 -16.22 25.49
C ASN A 310 -37.73 -16.41 27.01
N GLN A 311 -36.63 -16.78 27.68
CA GLN A 311 -36.59 -16.83 29.14
C GLN A 311 -36.77 -15.44 29.78
N ALA A 312 -36.16 -14.41 29.21
CA ALA A 312 -36.34 -13.04 29.67
C ALA A 312 -37.79 -12.57 29.52
N GLU A 313 -38.45 -12.96 28.43
CA GLU A 313 -39.87 -12.66 28.16
C GLU A 313 -40.80 -13.40 29.12
N ILE A 314 -40.56 -14.68 29.39
CA ILE A 314 -41.30 -15.45 30.42
C ILE A 314 -41.16 -14.84 31.82
N ILE A 315 -39.95 -14.35 32.17
CA ILE A 315 -39.71 -13.67 33.45
C ILE A 315 -40.44 -12.32 33.51
N SER A 316 -40.67 -11.67 32.36
CA SER A 316 -41.45 -10.42 32.30
C SER A 316 -42.95 -10.67 32.46
N THR A 317 -43.51 -11.70 31.81
CA THR A 317 -44.94 -12.03 31.90
C THR A 317 -45.35 -12.57 33.27
N THR A 318 -44.49 -13.35 33.94
CA THR A 318 -44.76 -13.80 35.33
C THR A 318 -44.76 -12.65 36.35
N LYS A 319 -44.07 -11.54 36.07
CA LYS A 319 -44.15 -10.33 36.91
C LYS A 319 -45.43 -9.54 36.68
N GLU A 320 -45.99 -9.56 35.48
CA GLU A 320 -47.27 -8.89 35.18
C GLU A 320 -48.47 -9.67 35.72
N GLU A 321 -48.49 -11.01 35.61
CA GLU A 321 -49.58 -11.85 36.16
C GLU A 321 -49.70 -11.80 37.70
N THR A 322 -48.60 -11.54 38.42
CA THR A 322 -48.61 -11.45 39.89
C THR A 322 -49.03 -10.09 40.42
N ASP A 323 -48.89 -9.02 39.62
CA ASP A 323 -49.31 -7.66 39.99
C ASP A 323 -50.81 -7.43 39.69
N ASP A 324 -51.34 -8.04 38.64
CA ASP A 324 -52.76 -7.96 38.28
C ASP A 324 -53.68 -8.82 39.19
N ASP A 325 -53.31 -10.04 39.61
CA ASP A 325 -54.10 -10.85 40.57
C ASP A 325 -54.15 -10.20 41.97
N MET A 326 -53.06 -9.55 42.40
CA MET A 326 -53.02 -8.81 43.66
C MET A 326 -53.86 -7.53 43.61
N THR A 327 -53.87 -6.82 42.47
CA THR A 327 -54.69 -5.63 42.27
C THR A 327 -56.18 -5.98 42.21
N GLN A 328 -56.54 -7.07 41.52
CA GLN A 328 -57.92 -7.51 41.43
C GLN A 328 -58.46 -8.02 42.79
N ARG A 329 -57.66 -8.78 43.55
CA ARG A 329 -58.02 -9.18 44.93
C ARG A 329 -58.11 -8.00 45.88
N TYR A 330 -57.28 -6.97 45.72
CA TYR A 330 -57.38 -5.76 46.52
C TYR A 330 -58.66 -4.98 46.22
N ILE A 331 -59.06 -4.90 44.95
CA ILE A 331 -60.32 -4.27 44.53
C ILE A 331 -61.53 -5.06 45.06
N ASP A 332 -61.54 -6.39 44.91
CA ASP A 332 -62.62 -7.24 45.43
C ASP A 332 -62.70 -7.20 46.95
N MET A 333 -61.56 -7.19 47.64
CA MET A 333 -61.51 -7.05 49.10
C MET A 333 -61.98 -5.67 49.55
N LYS A 334 -61.69 -4.61 48.80
CA LYS A 334 -62.14 -3.24 49.10
C LYS A 334 -63.65 -3.07 48.85
N MET A 335 -64.17 -3.66 47.77
CA MET A 335 -65.61 -3.76 47.50
C MET A 335 -66.31 -4.55 48.61
N ARG A 336 -65.72 -5.66 49.04
CA ARG A 336 -66.27 -6.47 50.13
C ARG A 336 -66.25 -5.76 51.48
N VAL A 337 -65.19 -4.99 51.76
CA VAL A 337 -65.13 -4.14 52.96
C VAL A 337 -66.21 -3.07 52.90
N HIS A 338 -66.43 -2.44 51.75
CA HIS A 338 -67.48 -1.43 51.60
C HIS A 338 -68.89 -2.02 51.74
N GLU A 339 -69.17 -3.18 51.14
CA GLU A 339 -70.43 -3.91 51.34
C GLU A 339 -70.61 -4.33 52.80
N LEU A 340 -69.53 -4.73 53.47
CA LEU A 340 -69.55 -5.06 54.89
C LEU A 340 -69.75 -3.80 55.73
N GLU A 341 -69.20 -2.64 55.37
CA GLU A 341 -69.45 -1.36 56.04
C GLU A 341 -70.89 -0.91 55.87
N GLU A 342 -71.46 -0.96 54.66
CA GLU A 342 -72.88 -0.66 54.44
C GLU A 342 -73.79 -1.66 55.16
N SER A 343 -73.42 -2.95 55.16
CA SER A 343 -74.13 -3.97 55.93
C SER A 343 -73.97 -3.76 57.43
N ASN A 344 -72.83 -3.27 57.89
CA ASN A 344 -72.56 -2.98 59.31
C ASN A 344 -73.29 -1.70 59.74
N ASP A 345 -73.41 -0.69 58.87
CA ASP A 345 -74.21 0.52 59.11
C ASP A 345 -75.71 0.20 59.10
N SER A 346 -76.15 -0.66 58.18
CA SER A 346 -77.51 -1.21 58.17
C SER A 346 -77.76 -2.08 59.40
N LEU A 347 -76.79 -2.90 59.80
CA LEU A 347 -76.83 -3.68 61.04
C LEU A 347 -76.77 -2.76 62.25
N TYR A 348 -76.05 -1.64 62.24
CA TYR A 348 -76.04 -0.66 63.33
C TYR A 348 -77.36 0.09 63.41
N GLN A 349 -78.01 0.42 62.29
CA GLN A 349 -79.37 0.94 62.29
C GLN A 349 -80.37 -0.11 62.78
N GLN A 350 -80.22 -1.36 62.35
CA GLN A 350 -81.02 -2.47 62.85
C GLN A 350 -80.69 -2.77 64.31
N LEU A 351 -79.47 -2.60 64.79
CA LEU A 351 -79.06 -2.74 66.18
C LEU A 351 -79.55 -1.55 66.98
N LEU A 352 -79.67 -0.36 66.43
CA LEU A 352 -80.28 0.79 67.10
C LEU A 352 -81.79 0.60 67.24
N LEU A 353 -82.44 0.03 66.21
CA LEU A 353 -83.85 -0.38 66.26
C LEU A 353 -84.05 -1.60 67.16
N LYS A 354 -83.14 -2.57 67.11
CA LYS A 354 -83.15 -3.80 67.90
C LYS A 354 -82.65 -3.58 69.31
N ASP A 355 -81.82 -2.60 69.64
CA ASP A 355 -81.46 -2.20 71.00
C ASP A 355 -82.62 -1.41 71.61
N ASN A 356 -83.36 -0.63 70.81
CA ASN A 356 -84.69 -0.16 71.21
C ASN A 356 -85.71 -1.32 71.39
N GLU A 357 -85.48 -2.47 70.75
CA GLU A 357 -86.31 -3.68 70.85
C GLU A 357 -85.78 -4.71 71.87
N ILE A 358 -84.50 -4.62 72.27
CA ILE A 358 -83.75 -5.48 73.19
C ILE A 358 -83.68 -4.81 74.56
N GLU A 359 -83.72 -3.47 74.66
CA GLU A 359 -84.30 -2.80 75.84
C GLU A 359 -85.71 -3.31 76.14
N LYS A 360 -86.42 -3.83 75.12
CA LYS A 360 -87.69 -4.54 75.27
C LYS A 360 -87.57 -6.07 75.39
N LEU A 361 -86.45 -6.73 75.08
CA LEU A 361 -86.36 -8.21 74.92
C LEU A 361 -84.97 -8.85 75.21
N ILE A 362 -84.30 -8.50 76.31
CA ILE A 362 -83.14 -9.28 76.85
C ILE A 362 -83.57 -10.72 77.17
N VAL A 363 -83.42 -11.67 76.23
CA VAL A 363 -83.36 -13.14 76.48
C VAL A 363 -82.61 -13.87 75.33
N SER A 364 -81.39 -14.36 75.62
CA SER A 364 -80.79 -15.65 75.16
C SER A 364 -80.06 -15.82 73.79
N THR A 365 -78.71 -15.79 73.84
CA THR A 365 -77.70 -16.89 73.69
C THR A 365 -77.75 -17.92 72.49
N PRO A 366 -76.68 -18.72 72.17
CA PRO A 366 -75.64 -18.44 71.15
C PRO A 366 -75.24 -19.68 70.26
N THR A 367 -74.13 -19.56 69.50
CA THR A 367 -73.04 -20.56 69.24
C THR A 367 -72.95 -21.37 67.91
N SER A 368 -71.86 -21.07 67.16
CA SER A 368 -70.88 -21.78 66.27
C SER A 368 -70.69 -23.34 66.29
N PRO A 369 -69.63 -23.99 65.70
CA PRO A 369 -68.93 -24.02 64.36
C PRO A 369 -68.66 -25.52 63.85
N PRO A 370 -67.46 -26.02 63.40
CA PRO A 370 -66.70 -25.97 62.10
C PRO A 370 -66.13 -27.34 61.52
N ALA A 371 -65.28 -27.25 60.46
CA ALA A 371 -64.05 -28.06 60.05
C ALA A 371 -64.20 -29.53 59.53
N GLU A 372 -63.35 -30.20 58.69
CA GLU A 372 -62.00 -30.04 58.08
C GLU A 372 -61.72 -31.15 56.99
N ASP A 373 -60.85 -30.83 56.02
CA ASP A 373 -59.73 -31.55 55.31
C ASP A 373 -59.74 -32.81 54.36
N LEU A 374 -58.89 -32.63 53.30
CA LEU A 374 -58.02 -33.47 52.41
C LEU A 374 -58.49 -34.60 51.44
N ASN A 375 -57.94 -34.62 50.20
CA ASN A 375 -57.95 -35.78 49.28
C ASN A 375 -56.80 -35.88 48.23
N ASN A 376 -56.78 -37.00 47.49
CA ASN A 376 -55.65 -37.83 46.99
C ASN A 376 -55.68 -38.09 45.43
N ILE A 377 -54.51 -38.33 44.77
CA ILE A 377 -54.14 -39.12 43.53
C ILE A 377 -54.73 -38.84 42.07
N PRO A 378 -54.43 -39.60 40.94
CA PRO A 378 -53.34 -39.59 39.91
C PRO A 378 -53.72 -39.54 38.36
N ILE A 379 -52.68 -39.50 37.47
CA ILE A 379 -52.41 -40.10 36.10
C ILE A 379 -53.52 -40.24 35.00
N VAL A 380 -53.21 -39.87 33.71
CA VAL A 380 -53.52 -40.60 32.42
C VAL A 380 -53.22 -39.79 31.08
N LYS A 381 -52.52 -40.42 30.09
CA LYS A 381 -52.66 -40.53 28.57
C LYS A 381 -52.70 -39.28 27.62
N ASP A 382 -52.52 -39.31 26.28
CA ASP A 382 -52.10 -40.23 25.18
C ASP A 382 -51.90 -39.42 23.85
N ASP A 383 -51.14 -39.99 22.89
CA ASP A 383 -51.26 -40.12 21.40
C ASP A 383 -51.36 -38.96 20.36
N GLU A 384 -50.41 -38.93 19.40
CA GLU A 384 -50.46 -39.55 18.02
C GLU A 384 -51.78 -39.46 17.19
N MET A 385 -51.84 -39.11 15.89
CA MET A 385 -51.35 -39.84 14.69
C MET A 385 -51.68 -39.15 13.33
N ASP A 386 -51.00 -39.66 12.27
CA ASP A 386 -51.35 -39.80 10.83
C ASP A 386 -51.04 -38.67 9.81
N ASN A 387 -50.55 -38.91 8.56
CA ASN A 387 -50.60 -40.11 7.70
C ASN A 387 -49.62 -40.08 6.47
N LYS A 388 -48.92 -41.22 6.21
CA LYS A 388 -48.66 -42.02 4.95
C LYS A 388 -48.31 -41.34 3.58
N ARG A 389 -47.53 -41.91 2.62
CA ARG A 389 -47.25 -43.31 2.20
C ARG A 389 -46.19 -43.43 1.03
N TYR A 390 -45.57 -44.63 0.92
CA TYR A 390 -45.06 -45.42 -0.24
C TYR A 390 -43.72 -45.17 -1.02
N ILE A 391 -42.79 -46.11 -0.80
CA ILE A 391 -41.99 -47.02 -1.69
C ILE A 391 -41.70 -46.63 -3.16
N GLY A 392 -40.41 -46.70 -3.56
CA GLY A 392 -40.00 -46.98 -4.95
C GLY A 392 -38.54 -46.65 -5.29
N ASN A 393 -37.71 -47.68 -5.49
CA ASN A 393 -36.40 -47.55 -6.15
C ASN A 393 -36.58 -47.07 -7.58
N ASP A 394 -35.83 -46.05 -8.01
CA ASP A 394 -35.79 -45.65 -9.41
C ASP A 394 -34.35 -45.65 -9.96
N VAL A 395 -34.09 -46.64 -10.80
CA VAL A 395 -32.81 -47.00 -11.44
C VAL A 395 -32.55 -46.13 -12.70
N TYR A 396 -33.31 -45.05 -12.91
CA TYR A 396 -33.22 -44.22 -14.11
C TYR A 396 -32.64 -42.81 -13.93
N ALA A 397 -32.18 -42.43 -12.73
CA ALA A 397 -31.47 -41.15 -12.54
C ALA A 397 -29.97 -41.22 -12.92
N SER A 398 -29.40 -42.43 -13.01
CA SER A 398 -27.99 -42.64 -13.40
C SER A 398 -27.78 -42.89 -14.90
N MET A 399 -28.79 -42.66 -15.75
CA MET A 399 -28.69 -42.78 -17.21
C MET A 399 -28.93 -41.47 -17.98
N SER A 400 -29.14 -40.34 -17.28
CA SER A 400 -29.29 -39.02 -17.94
C SER A 400 -27.95 -38.30 -18.21
N SER A 401 -26.82 -38.85 -17.76
CA SER A 401 -25.48 -38.28 -18.00
C SER A 401 -24.74 -38.87 -19.21
N LEU A 402 -25.34 -39.84 -19.92
CA LEU A 402 -24.69 -40.54 -21.04
C LEU A 402 -25.33 -40.28 -22.41
N LEU A 403 -26.31 -39.36 -22.51
CA LEU A 403 -26.93 -38.96 -23.77
C LEU A 403 -26.93 -37.45 -23.93
N SER A 404 -25.76 -36.86 -24.20
CA SER A 404 -25.62 -35.55 -24.87
C SER A 404 -24.23 -35.37 -25.51
N PRO A 405 -23.79 -36.29 -26.40
CA PRO A 405 -22.95 -35.87 -27.50
C PRO A 405 -23.53 -36.43 -28.79
N LEU A 406 -24.45 -35.72 -29.45
CA LEU A 406 -24.63 -35.74 -30.90
C LEU A 406 -25.72 -34.75 -31.33
N VAL A 407 -25.40 -33.99 -32.38
CA VAL A 407 -26.25 -33.08 -33.20
C VAL A 407 -26.18 -31.58 -32.85
N SER A 408 -25.09 -30.95 -33.29
CA SER A 408 -25.07 -29.77 -34.21
C SER A 408 -23.61 -29.42 -34.55
N ARG A 409 -22.97 -30.13 -35.49
CA ARG A 409 -22.67 -29.69 -36.87
C ARG A 409 -22.27 -28.20 -37.02
N GLN A 410 -20.95 -28.01 -37.14
CA GLN A 410 -20.22 -27.28 -38.20
C GLN A 410 -20.24 -25.74 -38.26
N ILE A 411 -19.08 -25.11 -37.89
CA ILE A 411 -18.18 -24.20 -38.67
C ILE A 411 -17.37 -23.27 -37.69
N PRO A 412 -16.06 -23.01 -37.90
CA PRO A 412 -14.88 -23.83 -37.63
C PRO A 412 -14.16 -23.45 -36.30
N ASP A 413 -13.95 -24.43 -35.41
CA ASP A 413 -13.22 -24.29 -34.14
C ASP A 413 -11.75 -23.86 -34.28
N GLU A 414 -11.18 -23.92 -35.49
CA GLU A 414 -9.86 -23.36 -35.77
C GLU A 414 -9.81 -21.86 -35.52
N ARG A 415 -10.88 -21.09 -35.78
CA ARG A 415 -10.82 -19.63 -35.65
C ARG A 415 -10.76 -19.18 -34.19
N ILE A 416 -11.51 -19.84 -33.30
CA ILE A 416 -11.54 -19.56 -31.85
C ILE A 416 -10.28 -20.13 -31.18
N GLY A 417 -9.78 -21.28 -31.64
CA GLY A 417 -8.48 -21.82 -31.23
C GLY A 417 -7.32 -20.92 -31.64
N LEU A 418 -7.35 -20.41 -32.88
CA LEU A 418 -6.38 -19.43 -33.41
C LEU A 418 -6.52 -18.08 -32.70
N GLU A 419 -7.73 -17.61 -32.36
CA GLU A 419 -7.92 -16.38 -31.59
C GLU A 419 -7.35 -16.51 -30.18
N LYS A 420 -7.58 -17.64 -29.50
CA LYS A 420 -6.96 -17.93 -28.20
C LYS A 420 -5.45 -18.12 -28.30
N GLN A 421 -4.95 -18.69 -29.40
CA GLN A 421 -3.51 -18.83 -29.66
C GLN A 421 -2.88 -17.47 -29.96
N VAL A 422 -3.55 -16.59 -30.71
CA VAL A 422 -3.13 -15.21 -30.99
C VAL A 422 -3.17 -14.38 -29.73
N GLN A 423 -4.18 -14.53 -28.87
CA GLN A 423 -4.26 -13.89 -27.56
C GLN A 423 -3.07 -14.31 -26.68
N ARG A 424 -2.79 -15.62 -26.62
CA ARG A 424 -1.66 -16.18 -25.86
C ARG A 424 -0.30 -15.76 -26.42
N LEU A 425 -0.16 -15.71 -27.75
CA LEU A 425 1.05 -15.21 -28.41
C LEU A 425 1.21 -13.71 -28.18
N SER A 426 0.12 -12.94 -28.12
CA SER A 426 0.13 -11.52 -27.79
C SER A 426 0.51 -11.28 -26.33
N GLU A 427 0.00 -12.09 -25.39
CA GLU A 427 0.42 -12.05 -23.98
C GLU A 427 1.89 -12.43 -23.82
N MET A 428 2.35 -13.47 -24.51
CA MET A 428 3.74 -13.90 -24.50
C MET A 428 4.67 -12.88 -25.18
N LEU A 429 4.19 -12.18 -26.21
CA LEU A 429 4.89 -11.07 -26.85
C LEU A 429 4.97 -9.88 -25.89
N HIS A 430 3.89 -9.56 -25.17
CA HIS A 430 3.88 -8.49 -24.18
C HIS A 430 4.82 -8.82 -23.01
N GLU A 431 4.77 -10.05 -22.48
CA GLU A 431 5.69 -10.52 -21.44
C GLU A 431 7.15 -10.52 -21.91
N SER A 432 7.40 -10.93 -23.16
CA SER A 432 8.73 -10.83 -23.76
C SER A 432 9.16 -9.38 -23.96
N GLN A 433 8.26 -8.49 -24.35
CA GLN A 433 8.52 -7.07 -24.51
C GLN A 433 8.83 -6.42 -23.16
N ASP A 434 8.12 -6.81 -22.09
CA ASP A 434 8.34 -6.35 -20.73
C ASP A 434 9.66 -6.87 -20.16
N LYS A 435 10.00 -8.13 -20.42
CA LYS A 435 11.33 -8.69 -20.11
C LYS A 435 12.44 -7.94 -20.86
N VAL A 436 12.24 -7.64 -22.14
CA VAL A 436 13.19 -6.85 -22.94
C VAL A 436 13.30 -5.41 -22.39
N ASN A 437 12.20 -4.80 -21.97
CA ASN A 437 12.19 -3.47 -21.37
C ASN A 437 12.89 -3.46 -19.99
N ALA A 438 12.70 -4.50 -19.18
CA ALA A 438 13.39 -4.70 -17.91
C ALA A 438 14.90 -4.92 -18.12
N LEU A 439 15.29 -5.75 -19.08
CA LEU A 439 16.69 -5.98 -19.44
C LEU A 439 17.35 -4.70 -20.00
N LYS A 440 16.66 -3.93 -20.83
CA LYS A 440 17.14 -2.61 -21.28
C LYS A 440 17.31 -1.63 -20.12
N SER A 441 16.41 -1.67 -19.14
CA SER A 441 16.50 -0.85 -17.92
C SER A 441 17.69 -1.28 -17.06
N GLN A 442 17.91 -2.58 -16.92
CA GLN A 442 19.08 -3.14 -16.21
C GLN A 442 20.38 -2.83 -16.94
N GLU A 443 20.41 -2.92 -18.27
CA GLU A 443 21.57 -2.55 -19.10
C GLU A 443 21.91 -1.06 -18.93
N LYS A 444 20.89 -0.19 -18.85
CA LYS A 444 21.08 1.23 -18.56
C LYS A 444 21.75 1.42 -17.20
N ILE A 445 21.22 0.78 -16.15
CA ILE A 445 21.79 0.85 -14.78
C ILE A 445 23.23 0.33 -14.75
N LEU A 446 23.52 -0.79 -15.41
CA LEU A 446 24.88 -1.36 -15.45
C LEU A 446 25.86 -0.45 -16.20
N LYS A 447 25.42 0.19 -17.29
CA LYS A 447 26.24 1.20 -17.99
C LYS A 447 26.47 2.44 -17.14
N ASP A 448 25.51 2.83 -16.31
CA ASP A 448 25.65 3.96 -15.38
C ASP A 448 26.65 3.62 -14.25
N GLU A 449 26.57 2.41 -13.69
CA GLU A 449 27.52 1.91 -12.68
C GLU A 449 28.94 1.74 -13.26
N LEU A 450 29.07 1.21 -14.48
CA LEU A 450 30.37 1.10 -15.15
C LEU A 450 30.99 2.48 -15.39
N ARG A 451 30.17 3.47 -15.80
CA ARG A 451 30.62 4.86 -15.95
C ARG A 451 31.04 5.48 -14.62
N LYS A 452 30.32 5.20 -13.52
CA LYS A 452 30.69 5.63 -12.17
C LYS A 452 32.02 5.06 -11.72
N ILE A 453 32.26 3.77 -11.94
CA ILE A 453 33.50 3.10 -11.56
C ILE A 453 34.68 3.68 -12.37
N ASP A 454 34.54 3.82 -13.69
CA ASP A 454 35.56 4.43 -14.55
C ASP A 454 35.82 5.90 -14.18
N ALA A 455 34.77 6.66 -13.81
CA ALA A 455 34.92 8.03 -13.31
C ALA A 455 35.55 8.09 -11.92
N PHE A 456 35.36 7.09 -11.05
CA PHE A 456 35.98 7.00 -9.74
C PHE A 456 37.47 6.66 -9.84
N GLU A 457 37.82 5.70 -10.69
CA GLU A 457 39.22 5.32 -10.96
C GLU A 457 40.01 6.50 -11.54
N LYS A 458 39.43 7.23 -12.50
CA LYS A 458 40.04 8.46 -13.03
C LYS A 458 40.17 9.59 -12.01
N ARG A 459 39.30 9.65 -10.99
CA ARG A 459 39.36 10.65 -9.90
C ARG A 459 40.46 10.35 -8.89
N GLN A 460 40.95 9.11 -8.80
CA GLN A 460 42.00 8.70 -7.86
C GLN A 460 43.37 9.32 -8.19
N ASP A 461 43.64 9.61 -9.47
CA ASP A 461 44.89 10.20 -9.95
C ASP A 461 44.88 11.75 -10.01
N VAL A 462 43.77 12.40 -9.65
CA VAL A 462 43.67 13.86 -9.75
C VAL A 462 44.25 14.52 -8.50
N ASN A 463 45.16 15.48 -8.71
CA ASN A 463 45.73 16.29 -7.63
C ASN A 463 44.62 17.09 -6.91
N VAL A 464 44.35 16.71 -5.66
CA VAL A 464 43.31 17.27 -4.79
C VAL A 464 43.45 18.79 -4.60
N GLU A 465 44.66 19.34 -4.66
CA GLU A 465 44.90 20.78 -4.49
C GLU A 465 44.57 21.58 -5.75
N TYR A 466 44.83 21.02 -6.93
CA TYR A 466 44.38 21.60 -8.19
C TYR A 466 42.85 21.57 -8.30
N LEU A 467 42.22 20.45 -7.91
CA LEU A 467 40.77 20.31 -7.90
C LEU A 467 40.12 21.33 -6.95
N LYS A 468 40.67 21.50 -5.74
CA LYS A 468 40.22 22.53 -4.78
C LYS A 468 40.27 23.93 -5.40
N ASN A 469 41.36 24.30 -6.06
CA ASN A 469 41.49 25.61 -6.68
C ASN A 469 40.52 25.82 -7.85
N VAL A 470 40.25 24.78 -8.65
CA VAL A 470 39.27 24.84 -9.75
C VAL A 470 37.84 24.93 -9.20
N LEU A 471 37.50 24.18 -8.15
CA LEU A 471 36.20 24.24 -7.49
C LEU A 471 35.96 25.60 -6.80
N VAL A 472 36.97 26.13 -6.10
CA VAL A 472 36.89 27.47 -5.50
C VAL A 472 36.69 28.52 -6.59
N LYS A 473 37.40 28.42 -7.72
CA LYS A 473 37.22 29.33 -8.86
C LYS A 473 35.86 29.16 -9.54
N PHE A 474 35.29 27.95 -9.57
CA PHE A 474 33.93 27.70 -10.06
C PHE A 474 32.87 28.32 -9.16
N LEU A 475 33.02 28.19 -7.84
CA LEU A 475 32.10 28.75 -6.86
C LEU A 475 32.16 30.28 -6.81
N MET A 476 33.35 30.87 -7.01
CA MET A 476 33.56 32.32 -6.98
C MET A 476 33.35 33.02 -8.34
N SER A 477 33.26 32.28 -9.45
CA SER A 477 33.07 32.84 -10.79
C SER A 477 31.58 33.08 -11.10
N GLY A 478 31.25 34.26 -11.61
CA GLY A 478 29.91 34.56 -12.14
C GLY A 478 29.58 33.84 -13.45
N ASN A 479 30.56 33.27 -14.14
CA ASN A 479 30.36 32.47 -15.36
C ASN A 479 30.68 31.00 -15.09
N LYS A 480 29.72 30.31 -14.47
CA LYS A 480 29.82 28.88 -14.13
C LYS A 480 29.85 28.02 -15.40
N GLN A 481 29.07 28.37 -16.42
CA GLN A 481 28.97 27.63 -17.68
C GLN A 481 30.31 27.42 -18.40
N ALA A 482 31.18 28.45 -18.44
CA ALA A 482 32.49 28.33 -19.09
C ALA A 482 33.44 27.34 -18.38
N MET A 483 33.19 27.04 -17.11
CA MET A 483 34.02 26.18 -16.28
C MET A 483 33.45 24.75 -16.15
N VAL A 484 32.17 24.53 -16.52
CA VAL A 484 31.54 23.20 -16.51
C VAL A 484 32.29 22.20 -17.40
N PRO A 485 32.74 22.52 -18.63
CA PRO A 485 33.50 21.57 -19.44
C PRO A 485 34.85 21.16 -18.82
N ILE A 486 35.46 22.06 -18.05
CA ILE A 486 36.73 21.81 -17.35
C ILE A 486 36.47 20.90 -16.13
N LEU A 487 35.40 21.18 -15.38
CA LEU A 487 34.96 20.33 -14.26
C LEU A 487 34.49 18.95 -14.73
N ALA A 488 33.74 18.87 -15.81
CA ALA A 488 33.30 17.62 -16.41
C ALA A 488 34.48 16.73 -16.80
N LYS A 489 35.54 17.32 -17.38
CA LYS A 489 36.77 16.59 -17.69
C LYS A 489 37.57 16.20 -16.44
N LEU A 490 37.64 17.05 -15.42
CA LEU A 490 38.42 16.79 -14.20
C LEU A 490 37.76 15.80 -13.26
N LEU A 491 36.44 15.89 -13.10
CA LEU A 491 35.64 15.04 -12.24
C LEU A 491 35.08 13.82 -12.98
N CYS A 492 35.34 13.72 -14.28
CA CYS A 492 34.81 12.68 -15.17
C CYS A 492 33.29 12.55 -15.05
N LEU A 493 32.61 13.70 -15.07
CA LEU A 493 31.15 13.74 -14.97
C LEU A 493 30.56 13.17 -16.25
N ASP A 494 29.49 12.39 -16.11
CA ASP A 494 28.82 11.86 -17.29
C ASP A 494 28.09 12.97 -18.06
N THR A 495 27.58 12.66 -19.26
CA THR A 495 26.86 13.65 -20.08
C THR A 495 25.61 14.16 -19.37
N ALA A 496 24.92 13.33 -18.57
CA ALA A 496 23.74 13.73 -17.83
C ALA A 496 24.06 14.61 -16.62
N GLU A 497 25.13 14.32 -15.86
CA GLU A 497 25.64 15.12 -14.74
C GLU A 497 26.27 16.43 -15.23
N THR A 498 26.99 16.38 -16.35
CA THR A 498 27.50 17.58 -17.04
C THR A 498 26.33 18.42 -17.51
N ASN A 499 25.32 17.79 -18.11
CA ASN A 499 24.09 18.45 -18.47
C ASN A 499 23.38 18.97 -17.22
N THR A 500 23.27 18.25 -16.11
CA THR A 500 22.66 18.75 -14.86
C THR A 500 23.44 19.95 -14.32
N LEU A 501 24.77 19.97 -14.41
CA LEU A 501 25.57 21.15 -14.06
C LEU A 501 25.43 22.30 -15.07
N MET A 502 25.03 22.02 -16.31
CA MET A 502 24.69 23.01 -17.35
C MET A 502 23.20 23.42 -17.35
N GLU A 503 22.29 22.55 -16.90
CA GLU A 503 20.82 22.57 -16.97
C GLU A 503 20.24 23.06 -15.65
N ASN A 504 20.91 22.78 -14.52
CA ASN A 504 20.80 23.58 -13.31
C ASN A 504 21.40 24.96 -13.59
N ASN A 505 20.72 25.70 -14.46
CA ASN A 505 20.86 27.13 -14.58
C ASN A 505 20.47 27.82 -13.26
N GLY A 506 20.05 27.06 -12.24
CA GLY A 506 19.61 27.56 -10.95
C GLY A 506 18.37 28.42 -11.08
N PHE A 507 17.68 28.42 -12.21
CA PHE A 507 16.49 29.22 -12.44
C PHE A 507 15.25 28.45 -11.98
N VAL A 508 14.43 29.11 -11.20
CA VAL A 508 13.14 28.62 -10.72
C VAL A 508 12.03 29.55 -11.17
N MET A 509 10.80 29.06 -11.07
CA MET A 509 9.61 29.86 -11.32
C MET A 509 9.41 30.87 -10.20
N ASP A 510 9.37 32.15 -10.57
CA ASP A 510 9.36 33.29 -9.66
C ASP A 510 8.26 34.28 -10.08
N VAL A 511 7.54 34.83 -9.09
CA VAL A 511 6.65 35.98 -9.32
C VAL A 511 7.49 37.24 -9.38
N TYR A 512 7.46 37.95 -10.52
CA TYR A 512 8.28 39.15 -10.77
C TYR A 512 8.25 40.13 -9.59
N MET A 513 9.45 40.52 -9.10
CA MET A 513 9.65 41.40 -7.94
C MET A 513 9.00 40.91 -6.62
N GLY A 514 8.51 39.68 -6.58
CA GLY A 514 7.72 39.14 -5.48
C GLY A 514 6.47 39.95 -5.18
N GLU A 515 5.88 40.57 -6.22
CA GLU A 515 4.63 41.33 -6.12
C GLU A 515 3.49 40.45 -5.58
N THR A 516 2.59 41.05 -4.81
CA THR A 516 1.39 40.39 -4.29
C THR A 516 0.11 40.82 -5.01
N THR A 517 0.26 41.59 -6.09
CA THR A 517 -0.85 42.08 -6.91
C THR A 517 -1.26 41.06 -7.97
N VAL A 518 -2.53 41.10 -8.36
CA VAL A 518 -3.01 40.35 -9.53
C VAL A 518 -2.36 40.85 -10.83
N ASP A 519 -2.33 40.00 -11.84
CA ASP A 519 -1.75 40.27 -13.17
C ASP A 519 -0.21 40.46 -13.18
N SER A 520 0.47 40.18 -12.06
CA SER A 520 1.94 40.13 -12.02
C SER A 520 2.47 38.93 -12.81
N ASN A 521 3.52 39.16 -13.60
CA ASN A 521 4.07 38.15 -14.51
C ASN A 521 4.83 37.07 -13.74
N ILE A 522 4.72 35.83 -14.23
CA ILE A 522 5.58 34.73 -13.80
C ILE A 522 6.79 34.65 -14.74
N ILE A 523 7.97 34.58 -14.15
CA ILE A 523 9.27 34.60 -14.82
C ILE A 523 10.15 33.46 -14.34
N ILE A 524 11.27 33.25 -15.02
CA ILE A 524 12.39 32.51 -14.47
C ILE A 524 13.33 33.44 -13.70
N TRP A 525 13.79 33.03 -12.52
CA TRP A 525 14.73 33.80 -11.69
C TRP A 525 15.69 32.87 -10.93
N PRO A 526 16.93 33.28 -10.62
CA PRO A 526 17.82 32.44 -9.84
C PRO A 526 17.18 32.04 -8.51
N GLN A 527 17.38 30.78 -8.12
CA GLN A 527 16.87 30.20 -6.90
C GLN A 527 17.45 30.97 -5.72
N LYS A 528 16.55 31.56 -4.92
CA LYS A 528 16.92 32.24 -3.69
C LYS A 528 17.22 31.20 -2.61
N GLU A 529 18.15 31.53 -1.71
CA GLU A 529 18.55 30.63 -0.63
C GLU A 529 17.35 30.18 0.22
N THR A 530 17.28 28.88 0.53
CA THR A 530 16.14 28.26 1.22
C THR A 530 15.91 28.80 2.64
N THR A 531 16.92 29.46 3.22
CA THR A 531 16.92 30.05 4.56
C THR A 531 16.57 31.53 4.58
N ALA A 532 16.41 32.18 3.41
CA ALA A 532 16.06 33.59 3.32
C ALA A 532 14.53 33.78 3.26
N TYR A 533 13.99 34.71 4.05
CA TYR A 533 12.57 35.08 4.05
C TYR A 533 12.03 35.54 2.67
N ASP A 534 12.90 35.83 1.71
CA ASP A 534 12.53 36.36 0.40
C ASP A 534 12.33 35.27 -0.67
N ASN A 535 12.41 33.97 -0.34
CA ASN A 535 12.17 32.90 -1.32
C ASN A 535 10.69 32.50 -1.47
N ASP A 536 9.79 33.05 -0.65
CA ASP A 536 8.36 32.68 -0.67
C ASP A 536 7.68 32.95 -2.03
N ASN A 537 8.19 33.90 -2.83
CA ASN A 537 7.67 34.16 -4.18
C ASN A 537 8.08 33.09 -5.22
N GLN A 538 8.95 32.15 -4.84
CA GLN A 538 9.39 31.02 -5.64
C GLN A 538 8.78 29.69 -5.17
N LEU A 539 7.99 29.72 -4.10
CA LEU A 539 7.37 28.53 -3.51
C LEU A 539 5.92 28.40 -3.99
N TRP A 540 5.59 27.21 -4.47
CA TRP A 540 4.30 26.89 -5.06
C TRP A 540 3.71 25.66 -4.37
N ARG A 541 2.42 25.73 -4.01
CA ARG A 541 1.64 24.58 -3.56
C ARG A 541 0.61 24.21 -4.62
N SER A 542 0.33 22.91 -4.75
CA SER A 542 -0.67 22.39 -5.68
C SER A 542 -1.90 21.91 -4.90
N GLU A 543 -3.07 22.45 -5.21
CA GLU A 543 -4.36 22.10 -4.59
C GLU A 543 -5.43 22.00 -5.67
N ASP A 544 -6.04 20.82 -5.89
CA ASP A 544 -7.12 20.61 -6.88
C ASP A 544 -6.79 21.15 -8.30
N GLY A 545 -5.52 21.07 -8.70
CA GLY A 545 -5.01 21.58 -9.98
C GLY A 545 -4.74 23.09 -10.00
N PHE A 546 -4.94 23.82 -8.89
CA PHE A 546 -4.46 25.19 -8.74
C PHE A 546 -3.01 25.18 -8.24
N LEU A 547 -2.15 25.94 -8.92
CA LEU A 547 -0.79 26.23 -8.44
C LEU A 547 -0.83 27.58 -7.72
N ILE A 548 -0.61 27.57 -6.41
CA ILE A 548 -0.78 28.72 -5.53
C ILE A 548 0.58 29.18 -5.02
N ASN A 549 0.89 30.45 -5.22
CA ASN A 549 2.14 31.04 -4.72
C ASN A 549 2.08 31.22 -3.20
N LYS A 550 3.16 30.90 -2.49
CA LYS A 550 3.20 31.00 -1.02
C LYS A 550 3.19 32.45 -0.52
N LYS A 551 3.87 33.38 -1.21
CA LYS A 551 3.96 34.80 -0.79
C LYS A 551 2.64 35.53 -1.00
N SER A 552 2.03 35.41 -2.17
CA SER A 552 0.83 36.17 -2.54
C SER A 552 -0.49 35.45 -2.22
N ASN A 553 -0.48 34.12 -2.06
CA ASN A 553 -1.68 33.27 -2.04
C ASN A 553 -2.57 33.36 -3.30
N LEU A 554 -2.06 33.98 -4.37
CA LEU A 554 -2.71 34.02 -5.67
C LEU A 554 -2.39 32.76 -6.47
N VAL A 555 -3.28 32.43 -7.41
CA VAL A 555 -3.15 31.25 -8.26
C VAL A 555 -2.51 31.60 -9.59
N MET A 556 -1.80 30.65 -10.19
CA MET A 556 -1.35 30.76 -11.57
C MET A 556 -2.54 30.86 -12.52
N ASP A 557 -2.47 31.78 -13.48
CA ASP A 557 -3.54 32.10 -14.42
C ASP A 557 -2.96 32.37 -15.82
N ILE A 558 -3.65 31.87 -16.84
CA ILE A 558 -3.39 32.21 -18.24
C ILE A 558 -4.07 33.55 -18.54
N ARG A 559 -3.25 34.58 -18.78
CA ARG A 559 -3.71 35.96 -18.93
C ARG A 559 -4.78 36.10 -20.00
N GLY A 560 -5.90 36.73 -19.65
CA GLY A 560 -7.05 36.93 -20.53
C GLY A 560 -7.98 35.72 -20.65
N GLY A 561 -7.61 34.55 -20.10
CA GLY A 561 -8.45 33.35 -20.07
C GLY A 561 -8.47 32.53 -21.38
N ASP A 562 -7.89 33.05 -22.45
CA ASP A 562 -7.82 32.34 -23.74
C ASP A 562 -6.77 31.22 -23.69
N LEU A 563 -7.20 29.98 -23.92
CA LEU A 563 -6.31 28.81 -24.03
C LEU A 563 -5.66 28.75 -25.43
N GLN A 564 -4.72 29.66 -25.68
CA GLN A 564 -3.97 29.75 -26.93
C GLN A 564 -2.46 29.80 -26.67
N SER A 565 -1.69 29.38 -27.67
CA SER A 565 -0.23 29.49 -27.63
C SER A 565 0.22 30.96 -27.58
N ASP A 566 1.39 31.21 -26.99
CA ASP A 566 2.01 32.53 -26.76
C ASP A 566 1.24 33.45 -25.80
N LYS A 567 0.38 32.90 -24.95
CA LYS A 567 -0.31 33.66 -23.90
C LYS A 567 0.58 33.79 -22.66
N ALA A 568 0.58 34.95 -22.03
CA ALA A 568 1.38 35.19 -20.83
C ALA A 568 0.81 34.44 -19.62
N ILE A 569 1.70 33.95 -18.76
CA ILE A 569 1.33 33.38 -17.46
C ILE A 569 1.52 34.45 -16.37
N VAL A 570 0.48 34.63 -15.57
CA VAL A 570 0.42 35.62 -14.48
C VAL A 570 -0.09 34.96 -13.20
N GLN A 571 -0.05 35.68 -12.08
CA GLN A 571 -0.82 35.33 -10.89
C GLN A 571 -2.15 36.10 -10.84
N TYR A 572 -3.21 35.47 -10.32
CA TYR A 572 -4.53 36.06 -10.24
C TYR A 572 -5.35 35.49 -9.07
N ASP A 573 -6.48 36.13 -8.76
CA ASP A 573 -7.44 35.60 -7.79
C ASP A 573 -8.01 34.25 -8.23
N ARG A 574 -8.20 33.35 -7.26
CA ARG A 574 -8.78 32.02 -7.49
C ARG A 574 -10.23 32.14 -7.97
N LYS A 575 -10.51 31.68 -9.19
CA LYS A 575 -11.86 31.61 -9.74
C LYS A 575 -12.63 30.44 -9.13
N MET A 576 -13.86 30.71 -8.70
CA MET A 576 -14.74 29.70 -8.10
C MET A 576 -15.42 28.83 -9.15
N THR A 577 -15.72 29.39 -10.32
CA THR A 577 -16.36 28.71 -11.44
C THR A 577 -15.61 29.01 -12.73
N MET A 578 -15.75 28.16 -13.75
CA MET A 578 -15.11 28.35 -15.07
C MET A 578 -13.59 28.57 -15.01
N ALA A 579 -12.93 27.96 -14.03
CA ALA A 579 -11.52 28.18 -13.70
C ALA A 579 -10.55 27.37 -14.57
N HIS A 580 -10.95 27.01 -15.80
CA HIS A 580 -10.17 26.18 -16.74
C HIS A 580 -8.79 26.77 -17.02
N ASN A 581 -8.69 28.11 -17.08
CA ASN A 581 -7.46 28.84 -17.33
C ASN A 581 -6.54 28.97 -16.09
N GLN A 582 -6.94 28.36 -14.96
CA GLN A 582 -6.20 28.32 -13.68
C GLN A 582 -5.95 26.88 -13.20
N ARG A 583 -6.21 25.89 -14.07
CA ARG A 583 -6.02 24.46 -13.77
C ARG A 583 -4.83 23.90 -14.52
N PHE A 584 -3.86 23.41 -13.78
CA PHE A 584 -2.63 22.83 -14.29
C PHE A 584 -2.40 21.43 -13.72
N GLY A 585 -1.89 20.54 -14.56
CA GLY A 585 -1.40 19.22 -14.20
C GLY A 585 0.09 19.12 -14.44
N TYR A 586 0.71 18.10 -13.85
CA TYR A 586 2.11 17.76 -14.07
C TYR A 586 2.24 16.32 -14.54
N ARG A 587 2.95 16.08 -15.65
CA ARG A 587 3.23 14.74 -16.18
C ARG A 587 4.47 14.78 -17.07
N ASP A 588 5.37 13.82 -16.90
CA ASP A 588 6.57 13.64 -17.73
C ASP A 588 7.41 14.91 -17.89
N GLY A 589 7.57 15.70 -16.82
CA GLY A 589 8.32 16.97 -16.86
C GLY A 589 7.54 18.17 -17.41
N TYR A 590 6.31 17.99 -17.89
CA TYR A 590 5.49 19.10 -18.40
C TYR A 590 4.48 19.57 -17.36
N ILE A 591 4.41 20.89 -17.16
CA ILE A 591 3.26 21.53 -16.52
C ILE A 591 2.29 21.93 -17.64
N TYR A 592 1.12 21.29 -17.69
CA TYR A 592 0.15 21.43 -18.77
C TYR A 592 -1.20 21.95 -18.27
N CYS A 593 -1.95 22.63 -19.13
CA CYS A 593 -3.32 23.05 -18.80
C CYS A 593 -4.25 21.83 -18.77
N LEU A 594 -5.01 21.63 -17.69
CA LEU A 594 -5.92 20.48 -17.59
C LEU A 594 -7.03 20.50 -18.67
N ALA A 595 -7.41 21.69 -19.14
CA ALA A 595 -8.42 21.83 -20.18
C ALA A 595 -7.90 21.50 -21.60
N ASP A 596 -6.60 21.67 -21.86
CA ASP A 596 -5.95 21.22 -23.11
C ASP A 596 -4.50 20.78 -22.82
N PRO A 597 -4.25 19.46 -22.66
CA PRO A 597 -2.92 18.93 -22.34
C PRO A 597 -1.85 19.17 -23.41
N ARG A 598 -2.20 19.69 -24.59
CA ARG A 598 -1.23 20.08 -25.64
C ARG A 598 -0.59 21.44 -25.37
N LEU A 599 -1.13 22.21 -24.44
CA LEU A 599 -0.63 23.52 -24.05
C LEU A 599 0.13 23.39 -22.72
N VAL A 600 1.41 23.74 -22.75
CA VAL A 600 2.36 23.56 -21.65
C VAL A 600 3.04 24.88 -21.29
N LEU A 601 3.62 24.95 -20.10
CA LEU A 601 4.45 26.08 -19.69
C LEU A 601 5.79 26.06 -20.44
N ASP A 602 6.15 27.21 -21.01
CA ASP A 602 7.32 27.40 -21.85
C ASP A 602 8.07 28.67 -21.44
N ILE A 603 9.39 28.59 -21.35
CA ILE A 603 10.25 29.76 -21.18
C ILE A 603 10.34 30.46 -22.53
N ARG A 604 9.80 31.68 -22.62
CA ARG A 604 9.64 32.41 -23.88
C ARG A 604 10.95 32.47 -24.67
N GLY A 605 10.95 31.86 -25.85
CA GLY A 605 12.10 31.84 -26.77
C GLY A 605 13.31 31.07 -26.25
N GLY A 606 13.15 30.22 -25.23
CA GLY A 606 14.25 29.50 -24.58
C GLY A 606 15.27 30.43 -23.91
N GLY A 607 14.84 31.63 -23.50
CA GLY A 607 15.75 32.62 -22.91
C GLY A 607 16.36 32.12 -21.61
N SER A 608 17.69 32.25 -21.50
CA SER A 608 18.47 31.90 -20.30
C SER A 608 18.79 33.12 -19.40
N LYS A 609 18.12 34.25 -19.64
CA LYS A 609 18.31 35.49 -18.87
C LYS A 609 17.35 35.56 -17.70
N GLU A 610 17.82 36.08 -16.58
CA GLU A 610 17.00 36.38 -15.40
C GLU A 610 15.82 37.30 -15.80
N GLY A 611 14.62 36.96 -15.37
CA GLY A 611 13.42 37.73 -15.70
C GLY A 611 12.79 37.37 -17.05
N THR A 612 13.26 36.33 -17.75
CA THR A 612 12.58 35.82 -18.94
C THR A 612 11.18 35.32 -18.57
N LYS A 613 10.17 35.70 -19.34
CA LYS A 613 8.76 35.41 -19.06
C LYS A 613 8.41 33.95 -19.35
N ILE A 614 7.54 33.39 -18.53
CA ILE A 614 6.89 32.10 -18.79
C ILE A 614 5.58 32.36 -19.54
N ILE A 615 5.35 31.57 -20.59
CA ILE A 615 4.19 31.64 -21.46
C ILE A 615 3.52 30.28 -21.57
N LEU A 616 2.25 30.27 -21.97
CA LEU A 616 1.56 29.08 -22.44
C LEU A 616 1.96 28.83 -23.89
N TYR A 617 2.45 27.65 -24.22
CA TYR A 617 2.84 27.33 -25.59
C TYR A 617 2.47 25.91 -25.98
N LYS A 618 2.39 25.64 -27.28
CA LYS A 618 2.16 24.29 -27.79
C LYS A 618 3.35 23.39 -27.42
N ARG A 619 3.06 22.20 -26.90
CA ARG A 619 4.07 21.18 -26.58
C ARG A 619 4.89 20.83 -27.83
N LYS A 620 6.22 20.78 -27.67
CA LYS A 620 7.18 20.41 -28.70
C LYS A 620 7.71 18.99 -28.45
N ASP A 621 7.88 18.21 -29.52
CA ASP A 621 8.40 16.84 -29.47
C ASP A 621 9.94 16.78 -29.54
N ALA A 622 10.59 17.85 -30.01
CA ALA A 622 12.04 18.02 -30.09
C ALA A 622 12.42 19.45 -29.66
N ASP A 623 13.66 19.65 -29.22
CA ASP A 623 14.19 20.92 -28.70
C ASP A 623 13.24 21.57 -27.67
N ASN A 624 12.79 20.77 -26.69
CA ASN A 624 11.74 21.09 -25.74
C ASN A 624 12.25 21.30 -24.30
N ASP A 625 13.57 21.43 -24.12
CA ASP A 625 14.20 21.65 -22.81
C ASP A 625 13.59 22.86 -22.08
N ASN A 626 13.23 23.91 -22.83
CA ASN A 626 12.57 25.12 -22.29
C ASN A 626 11.10 24.91 -21.86
N GLN A 627 10.56 23.69 -22.01
CA GLN A 627 9.22 23.27 -21.58
C GLN A 627 9.28 22.16 -20.51
N GLN A 628 10.48 21.74 -20.11
CA GLN A 628 10.69 20.76 -19.05
C GLN A 628 10.85 21.45 -17.70
N TRP A 629 10.16 20.93 -16.69
CA TRP A 629 10.11 21.45 -15.34
C TRP A 629 10.35 20.31 -14.34
N GLU A 630 11.18 20.57 -13.35
CA GLU A 630 11.41 19.67 -12.22
C GLU A 630 10.70 20.23 -10.97
N LEU A 631 9.96 19.37 -10.27
CA LEU A 631 9.32 19.74 -9.00
C LEU A 631 10.25 19.36 -7.85
N ILE A 632 10.80 20.38 -7.18
CA ILE A 632 11.71 20.20 -6.04
C ILE A 632 10.90 20.31 -4.73
N PRO A 633 10.75 19.23 -3.94
CA PRO A 633 10.06 19.29 -2.65
C PRO A 633 10.82 20.17 -1.65
N VAL A 634 10.10 20.97 -0.86
CA VAL A 634 10.70 21.75 0.23
C VAL A 634 10.92 20.85 1.45
N PRO A 635 12.17 20.64 1.93
CA PRO A 635 12.42 19.79 3.09
C PRO A 635 11.89 20.45 4.37
N GLY A 636 11.00 19.77 5.10
CA GLY A 636 10.57 20.18 6.45
C GLY A 636 9.06 20.33 6.70
N GLN A 637 8.17 19.99 5.77
CA GLN A 637 6.72 19.89 6.05
C GLN A 637 6.26 18.44 5.95
N ASN A 638 6.04 17.82 7.11
CA ASN A 638 5.44 16.48 7.23
C ASN A 638 4.10 16.43 6.51
N GLN A 639 3.90 15.41 5.68
CA GLN A 639 2.60 14.99 5.17
C GLN A 639 1.71 14.55 6.34
N GLN A 640 0.99 15.49 6.95
CA GLN A 640 -0.23 15.18 7.68
C GLN A 640 -1.39 15.24 6.69
N HIS A 641 -1.58 14.17 5.92
CA HIS A 641 -2.89 13.93 5.33
C HIS A 641 -3.84 13.53 6.45
N GLY A 642 -4.72 14.47 6.78
CA GLY A 642 -5.74 14.34 7.82
C GLY A 642 -6.65 13.13 7.57
N GLN A 643 -6.83 12.36 8.64
CA GLN A 643 -8.00 11.51 8.81
C GLN A 643 -9.27 12.38 8.75
N PRO A 644 -10.36 11.92 8.11
CA PRO A 644 -11.62 12.64 8.17
C PRO A 644 -12.22 12.49 9.57
N ASP A 645 -12.27 13.61 10.31
CA ASP A 645 -13.05 13.76 11.53
C ASP A 645 -14.53 13.50 11.25
N GLN A 646 -15.08 12.50 11.95
CA GLN A 646 -16.51 12.28 12.08
C GLN A 646 -17.07 13.25 13.13
N GLN A 647 -18.13 13.98 12.76
CA GLN A 647 -19.15 14.71 13.54
C GLN A 647 -19.33 16.12 12.93
N SER A 648 -20.41 16.42 12.19
CA SER A 648 -21.75 16.58 12.78
C SER A 648 -22.83 16.82 11.71
N GLN A 649 -23.99 16.17 11.92
CA GLN A 649 -25.36 16.60 11.58
C GLN A 649 -25.78 16.78 10.10
N HIS A 650 -26.37 15.72 9.54
CA HIS A 650 -27.30 15.78 8.42
C HIS A 650 -28.74 15.97 8.91
N SER A 651 -29.37 17.07 8.50
CA SER A 651 -30.82 17.18 8.30
C SER A 651 -31.12 16.96 6.80
N HIS A 652 -32.25 16.31 6.56
CA HIS A 652 -32.66 15.68 5.31
C HIS A 652 -32.91 16.65 4.14
N GLY A 653 -32.59 16.18 2.93
CA GLY A 653 -33.04 16.76 1.66
C GLY A 653 -32.97 15.72 0.52
N ASN A 654 -34.12 15.08 0.26
CA ASN A 654 -34.38 14.13 -0.84
C ASN A 654 -34.21 14.76 -2.24
N VAL A 655 -33.49 14.12 -3.16
CA VAL A 655 -33.80 14.07 -4.62
C VAL A 655 -33.05 12.89 -5.30
N PRO A 656 -33.48 12.39 -6.48
CA PRO A 656 -33.79 10.98 -6.68
C PRO A 656 -32.89 10.29 -7.71
N TYR A 657 -32.97 8.96 -7.68
CA TYR A 657 -32.28 8.01 -8.54
C TYR A 657 -32.82 8.04 -9.99
N TYR A 658 -31.93 8.18 -10.98
CA TYR A 658 -32.22 7.93 -12.40
C TYR A 658 -31.48 6.66 -12.87
N PRO A 659 -32.18 5.66 -13.45
CA PRO A 659 -31.57 4.47 -14.02
C PRO A 659 -30.96 4.75 -15.40
N GLN A 660 -29.82 4.12 -15.70
CA GLN A 660 -29.20 4.10 -17.04
C GLN A 660 -29.85 3.04 -17.94
N PRO A 661 -29.99 3.26 -19.27
CA PRO A 661 -30.62 2.32 -20.19
C PRO A 661 -29.66 1.25 -20.74
N ASP A 662 -30.18 0.02 -20.82
CA ASP A 662 -29.62 -1.10 -21.56
C ASP A 662 -29.65 -0.87 -23.09
N HIS A 663 -28.51 -1.02 -23.75
CA HIS A 663 -28.46 -1.29 -25.18
C HIS A 663 -27.57 -2.50 -25.48
N GLN A 664 -28.26 -3.59 -25.79
CA GLN A 664 -27.79 -4.75 -26.53
C GLN A 664 -27.26 -4.33 -27.90
N GLN A 665 -26.06 -4.76 -28.28
CA GLN A 665 -25.66 -4.84 -29.68
C GLN A 665 -25.28 -6.28 -30.04
N GLN A 666 -26.14 -6.85 -30.87
CA GLN A 666 -25.97 -8.10 -31.59
C GLN A 666 -24.76 -7.98 -32.53
N GLN A 667 -23.82 -8.92 -32.40
CA GLN A 667 -22.84 -9.22 -33.42
C GLN A 667 -23.50 -10.13 -34.47
N GLN A 668 -23.63 -9.65 -35.71
CA GLN A 668 -23.82 -10.51 -36.87
C GLN A 668 -22.56 -10.46 -37.73
N HIS A 669 -21.91 -11.61 -37.84
CA HIS A 669 -20.92 -11.93 -38.87
C HIS A 669 -21.61 -12.05 -40.24
N HIS A 670 -20.97 -11.55 -41.31
CA HIS A 670 -20.95 -12.21 -42.62
C HIS A 670 -19.59 -11.98 -43.31
N GLN A 671 -19.07 -13.05 -43.90
CA GLN A 671 -17.79 -13.15 -44.59
C GLN A 671 -17.90 -12.83 -46.10
N HIS A 672 -16.76 -12.37 -46.63
CA HIS A 672 -16.10 -12.81 -47.87
C HIS A 672 -16.60 -12.39 -49.27
N GLN A 673 -15.66 -11.72 -49.96
CA GLN A 673 -15.04 -12.05 -51.27
C GLN A 673 -15.29 -11.11 -52.48
N GLN A 674 -14.14 -10.56 -52.93
CA GLN A 674 -13.65 -10.44 -54.31
C GLN A 674 -14.53 -9.78 -55.37
N HIS A 675 -14.11 -8.61 -55.87
CA HIS A 675 -13.47 -8.45 -57.19
C HIS A 675 -13.14 -6.97 -57.43
N GLY A 676 -12.02 -6.72 -58.13
CA GLY A 676 -11.51 -5.37 -58.39
C GLY A 676 -12.27 -4.62 -59.48
N ASN A 677 -12.14 -3.30 -59.48
CA ASN A 677 -11.66 -2.53 -60.63
C ASN A 677 -11.57 -1.04 -60.27
N VAL A 678 -10.53 -0.40 -60.78
CA VAL A 678 -10.30 1.04 -60.80
C VAL A 678 -11.41 1.75 -61.57
N PRO A 679 -11.83 2.97 -61.17
CA PRO A 679 -12.34 3.91 -62.17
C PRO A 679 -11.61 5.27 -62.19
N TYR A 680 -11.21 5.56 -63.42
CA TYR A 680 -10.74 6.79 -64.03
C TYR A 680 -11.81 7.90 -63.97
N TYR A 681 -11.39 9.16 -63.80
CA TYR A 681 -12.24 10.35 -64.00
C TYR A 681 -12.50 10.63 -65.49
N PRO A 682 -13.67 11.19 -65.83
CA PRO A 682 -13.75 12.26 -66.82
C PRO A 682 -14.66 13.45 -66.40
N PRO A 683 -14.62 14.58 -67.15
CA PRO A 683 -14.58 15.95 -66.62
C PRO A 683 -15.93 16.72 -66.70
N PRO A 684 -16.00 17.99 -66.23
CA PRO A 684 -17.26 18.72 -66.05
C PRO A 684 -17.70 19.49 -67.30
N ALA A 685 -19.01 19.51 -67.55
CA ALA A 685 -19.67 20.41 -68.49
C ALA A 685 -20.35 21.55 -67.73
N GLY A 686 -20.07 22.79 -68.15
CA GLY A 686 -20.48 24.02 -67.46
C GLY A 686 -21.79 24.63 -67.95
N MET A 687 -22.11 25.81 -67.39
CA MET A 687 -22.85 26.95 -67.96
C MET A 687 -22.52 28.14 -67.05
N GLY A 688 -21.90 29.22 -67.53
CA GLY A 688 -22.50 30.34 -68.27
C GLY A 688 -22.68 31.51 -67.28
N GLY A 689 -22.35 32.78 -67.53
CA GLY A 689 -21.84 33.55 -68.64
C GLY A 689 -21.80 35.02 -68.18
N TYR A 690 -21.41 35.93 -69.08
CA TYR A 690 -21.45 37.41 -69.06
C TYR A 690 -20.10 38.13 -69.09
N GLY A 691 -19.69 38.54 -70.30
CA GLY A 691 -19.62 39.97 -70.66
C GLY A 691 -18.29 40.72 -70.47
N PRO A 692 -17.63 41.19 -71.56
CA PRO A 692 -16.36 41.93 -71.57
C PRO A 692 -16.63 43.47 -71.68
N PRO A 693 -15.65 44.42 -71.81
CA PRO A 693 -14.65 44.49 -72.90
C PRO A 693 -13.24 45.03 -72.55
N ASP A 694 -12.31 44.75 -73.47
CA ASP A 694 -11.19 45.56 -74.02
C ASP A 694 -10.36 46.48 -73.11
N ASP A 695 -9.03 46.30 -73.09
CA ASP A 695 -8.13 47.04 -74.00
C ASP A 695 -6.62 46.68 -73.82
N GLN A 696 -5.93 46.61 -74.96
CA GLN A 696 -4.52 47.01 -75.20
C GLN A 696 -3.34 46.23 -74.56
N ASN A 697 -2.69 45.44 -75.43
CA ASN A 697 -1.23 45.24 -75.52
C ASN A 697 -0.56 46.59 -75.98
N PRO A 698 0.77 46.79 -76.05
CA PRO A 698 1.92 45.88 -75.85
C PRO A 698 3.00 46.54 -74.95
N THR A 699 4.16 45.95 -74.62
CA THR A 699 5.39 45.99 -75.44
C THR A 699 6.62 45.60 -74.60
N TYR A 700 7.59 44.96 -75.28
CA TYR A 700 9.06 44.92 -75.08
C TYR A 700 9.63 44.64 -73.66
N GLY A 701 10.67 43.82 -73.49
CA GLY A 701 11.63 43.26 -74.42
C GLY A 701 12.87 42.83 -73.63
N ARG A 702 13.43 41.70 -74.06
CA ARG A 702 14.86 41.33 -74.09
C ARG A 702 15.84 41.89 -73.04
N ARG A 703 16.55 40.89 -72.46
CA ARG A 703 18.03 40.73 -72.38
C ARG A 703 18.78 41.71 -71.47
N ASP A 704 19.80 41.32 -70.73
CA ASP A 704 20.76 40.21 -70.88
C ASP A 704 20.88 39.34 -69.62
#